data_AF-A0A7W4DAI7-F1
#
_entry.id   AF-A0A7W4DAI7-F1
#
_cell.length_a   1.000
_cell.length_b   1.000
_cell.length_c   1.000
_cell.angle_alpha   90.00
_cell.angle_beta   90.00
_cell.angle_gamma   90.00
#
_symmetry.space_group_name_H-M   'P 1'
#
loop_
_entity.id
_entity.type
_entity.pdbx_description
1 polymer ?
#
loop_
_entity_poly.entity_id
_entity_poly.type
_entity_poly.pdbx_seq_one_letter_code
_entity_poly.pdbx_strand_id
1 'polypeptide(L)'
;MSHEHSHFHASLEAHDDITINPSANPPLAELINPARRNVLKGGLSLAALGFFAGGISGCSKAGASPLLNFRGVPVQIDPQFDRVLVAEGYRAVPFFSWGDPVEAGAPAWNPDASDDWQAQLKQAGDNHDGMDFFAFAGETERGLLVMNHEYVNPPLHPSGQIDQSKPRPLAEVRKEQAAHGVSVIEVKKGADGQWQRVMDSPYNRRISMLTPMRIAGPLAGLDAMKTASDPSGLEVFGTLNNCATGVTPWGTFLTCEENWHNYFINRDQADYESRVSHKRYGLAKEGTSKNYAWETADPRFDATPYAEQAHGGHVNEPHRFGWVVEIDPFDPKAQPIKRTAFGRIGRECAALSLGTDGRMAFYSGDDAKGEYVYKFVPTGRYDAANPKANRDLLDQGTLYVARFDADGSGQWLALVHGQNGLTADNGFADQAEVLLNARAAADRAGATPMDRPEWAAVHPQTREVYVALTNNDGRGAKQPTDKANPRPQNLHGQILRFNEKDADPTATSFTWELFLLAGENRGAKDKDGKAVPVNLTGTINGDLFSSPDGLAFDAAGRLWIQTDYDDIEAPMQAMGCNQLLCADPATREVRRFLVGPRGCEVTGLAWSPDGKAMWANIQHPGLSFPASDGKTRPRSTTMLITKLDGGVIGS
;
A
#
# COMPACT_ATOMS: atom_id res chain seq x y z
N MET A 1 -1.32 28.12 12.27
CA MET A 1 -0.72 26.81 12.62
C MET A 1 -0.35 25.98 11.38
N SER A 2 -0.56 26.45 10.14
CA SER A 2 -0.38 25.60 8.93
C SER A 2 1.06 25.28 8.54
N HIS A 3 2.06 26.02 9.00
CA HIS A 3 3.45 25.83 8.54
C HIS A 3 4.24 24.75 9.28
N GLU A 4 3.84 24.35 10.50
CA GLU A 4 4.61 23.33 11.26
C GLU A 4 4.25 21.90 10.82
N HIS A 5 3.06 21.67 10.26
CA HIS A 5 2.64 20.36 9.79
C HIS A 5 3.34 19.89 8.52
N SER A 6 3.55 20.79 7.56
CA SER A 6 4.26 20.46 6.31
C SER A 6 5.70 20.01 6.55
N HIS A 7 6.37 20.57 7.57
CA HIS A 7 7.71 20.12 7.96
C HIS A 7 7.72 18.70 8.55
N PHE A 8 6.65 18.33 9.25
CA PHE A 8 6.51 16.98 9.79
C PHE A 8 6.32 15.95 8.67
N HIS A 9 5.42 16.20 7.72
CA HIS A 9 5.21 15.31 6.57
C HIS A 9 6.46 15.18 5.70
N ALA A 10 7.12 16.30 5.37
CA ALA A 10 8.39 16.26 4.65
C ALA A 10 9.49 15.47 5.40
N SER A 11 9.45 15.45 6.74
CA SER A 11 10.38 14.64 7.53
C SER A 11 10.03 13.15 7.50
N LEU A 12 8.74 12.79 7.52
CA LEU A 12 8.29 11.40 7.35
C LEU A 12 8.71 10.89 5.97
N GLU A 13 8.31 11.61 4.93
CA GLU A 13 8.64 11.28 3.54
C GLU A 13 10.16 11.16 3.35
N ALA A 14 10.95 12.08 3.90
CA ALA A 14 12.40 12.00 3.82
C ALA A 14 13.02 10.75 4.49
N HIS A 15 12.34 10.13 5.46
CA HIS A 15 12.75 8.86 6.06
C HIS A 15 12.39 7.65 5.19
N ASP A 16 11.23 7.70 4.55
CA ASP A 16 10.69 6.64 3.69
C ASP A 16 11.41 6.62 2.33
N ASP A 17 11.80 7.80 1.86
CA ASP A 17 12.53 8.01 0.60
C ASP A 17 14.01 7.60 0.63
N ILE A 18 14.52 7.16 1.78
CA ILE A 18 15.89 6.67 1.89
C ILE A 18 16.02 5.35 1.14
N THR A 19 16.76 5.38 0.03
CA THR A 19 17.20 4.17 -0.65
C THR A 19 18.10 3.33 0.26
N ILE A 20 17.56 2.24 0.80
CA ILE A 20 18.29 1.28 1.65
C ILE A 20 18.59 -0.05 0.96
N ASN A 21 18.08 -0.27 -0.25
CA ASN A 21 18.43 -1.45 -1.03
C ASN A 21 19.88 -1.37 -1.55
N PRO A 22 20.79 -2.27 -1.13
CA PRO A 22 22.17 -2.27 -1.59
C PRO A 22 22.36 -2.99 -2.94
N SER A 23 21.32 -3.63 -3.45
CA SER A 23 21.36 -4.46 -4.66
C SER A 23 21.67 -3.61 -5.90
N ALA A 24 22.66 -4.08 -6.65
CA ALA A 24 22.94 -3.61 -8.01
C ALA A 24 22.55 -4.67 -9.04
N ASN A 25 21.59 -5.56 -8.73
CA ASN A 25 21.20 -6.67 -9.60
C ASN A 25 20.94 -6.16 -11.03
N PRO A 26 21.82 -6.51 -11.99
CA PRO A 26 21.65 -6.05 -13.37
C PRO A 26 20.47 -6.81 -14.00
N PRO A 27 19.79 -6.23 -14.99
CA PRO A 27 18.98 -7.01 -15.91
C PRO A 27 19.86 -8.14 -16.47
N LEU A 28 19.45 -9.40 -16.35
CA LEU A 28 20.28 -10.57 -16.74
C LEU A 28 20.70 -10.57 -18.22
N ALA A 29 20.23 -9.62 -19.04
CA ALA A 29 20.78 -9.33 -20.35
C ALA A 29 22.30 -9.09 -20.34
N GLU A 30 22.89 -8.67 -19.21
CA GLU A 30 24.35 -8.53 -19.04
C GLU A 30 25.05 -9.77 -18.48
N LEU A 31 24.31 -10.73 -17.91
CA LEU A 31 24.85 -11.96 -17.30
C LEU A 31 24.77 -13.19 -18.24
N ILE A 32 24.15 -13.05 -19.41
CA ILE A 32 24.27 -14.04 -20.49
C ILE A 32 25.55 -13.75 -21.28
N ASN A 33 26.55 -14.61 -21.09
CA ASN A 33 27.82 -14.64 -21.82
C ASN A 33 27.67 -14.22 -23.31
N PRO A 34 28.33 -13.11 -23.75
CA PRO A 34 28.32 -12.66 -25.14
C PRO A 34 28.76 -13.73 -26.16
N ALA A 35 29.45 -14.78 -25.72
CA ALA A 35 29.89 -15.90 -26.56
C ALA A 35 28.73 -16.71 -27.19
N ARG A 36 27.50 -16.64 -26.65
CA ARG A 36 26.33 -17.27 -27.28
C ARG A 36 25.65 -16.42 -28.35
N ARG A 37 26.03 -15.15 -28.51
CA ARG A 37 25.49 -14.25 -29.54
C ARG A 37 26.21 -14.35 -30.90
N ASN A 38 27.29 -15.14 -30.98
CA ASN A 38 28.11 -15.28 -32.20
C ASN A 38 27.98 -16.63 -32.94
N VAL A 39 27.05 -17.52 -32.55
CA VAL A 39 26.84 -18.81 -33.27
C VAL A 39 25.65 -18.77 -34.25
N LEU A 40 24.90 -17.66 -34.33
CA LEU A 40 23.80 -17.47 -35.28
C LEU A 40 24.09 -16.37 -36.33
N LYS A 41 25.35 -16.20 -36.73
CA LYS A 41 25.76 -15.30 -37.82
C LYS A 41 26.49 -15.98 -38.98
N GLY A 42 26.54 -17.31 -39.03
CA GLY A 42 27.18 -18.04 -40.13
C GLY A 42 26.45 -19.34 -40.46
N GLY A 43 25.61 -19.30 -41.48
CA GLY A 43 25.09 -20.51 -42.13
C GLY A 43 23.57 -20.68 -42.05
N LEU A 44 22.86 -20.03 -42.98
CA LEU A 44 21.75 -20.62 -43.77
C LEU A 44 21.17 -19.53 -44.68
N SER A 45 21.94 -19.24 -45.72
CA SER A 45 21.40 -18.73 -46.97
C SER A 45 20.65 -19.87 -47.66
N LEU A 46 19.50 -19.54 -48.25
CA LEU A 46 18.61 -20.33 -49.10
C LEU A 46 17.47 -21.16 -48.45
N ALA A 47 16.27 -20.78 -48.90
CA ALA A 47 15.03 -21.54 -49.01
C ALA A 47 14.09 -21.61 -47.78
N ALA A 48 13.18 -20.63 -47.70
CA ALA A 48 11.73 -20.90 -47.80
C ALA A 48 10.94 -19.58 -47.83
N LEU A 49 10.55 -19.19 -49.05
CA LEU A 49 9.44 -18.27 -49.31
C LEU A 49 8.14 -18.90 -48.79
N GLY A 50 7.39 -18.14 -48.00
CA GLY A 50 5.97 -18.37 -47.75
C GLY A 50 5.62 -18.77 -46.33
N PHE A 51 5.49 -17.78 -45.42
CA PHE A 51 4.40 -17.67 -44.43
C PHE A 51 4.52 -16.39 -43.58
N PHE A 52 4.57 -15.22 -44.22
CA PHE A 52 4.38 -13.93 -43.52
C PHE A 52 3.46 -13.03 -44.35
N ALA A 53 2.17 -13.36 -44.31
CA ALA A 53 1.09 -12.46 -44.69
C ALA A 53 -0.06 -12.73 -43.71
N GLY A 54 -0.16 -11.94 -42.65
CA GLY A 54 -1.24 -12.07 -41.67
C GLY A 54 -0.85 -11.57 -40.29
N GLY A 55 -0.80 -10.25 -40.13
CA GLY A 55 -0.54 -9.59 -38.85
C GLY A 55 -0.43 -8.08 -39.04
N ILE A 56 -1.38 -7.51 -39.79
CA ILE A 56 -1.50 -6.06 -39.92
C ILE A 56 -1.89 -5.55 -38.53
N SER A 57 -1.03 -4.69 -37.96
CA SER A 57 -1.39 -3.78 -36.89
C SER A 57 -2.69 -3.07 -37.26
N GLY A 58 -3.79 -3.53 -36.68
CA GLY A 58 -5.00 -2.75 -36.61
C GLY A 58 -4.74 -1.58 -35.69
N CYS A 59 -4.43 -0.41 -36.26
CA CYS A 59 -4.78 0.85 -35.62
C CYS A 59 -6.31 0.87 -35.50
N SER A 60 -6.85 0.26 -34.45
CA SER A 60 -8.19 0.60 -34.00
C SER A 60 -8.16 2.08 -33.67
N LYS A 61 -8.90 2.89 -34.45
CA LYS A 61 -9.33 4.21 -33.99
C LYS A 61 -9.86 4.01 -32.57
N ALA A 62 -9.24 4.64 -31.58
CA ALA A 62 -9.76 4.62 -30.22
C ALA A 62 -11.20 5.12 -30.26
N GLY A 63 -12.16 4.20 -30.13
CA GLY A 63 -13.54 4.58 -29.85
C GLY A 63 -13.59 5.18 -28.45
N ALA A 64 -14.58 6.03 -28.18
CA ALA A 64 -14.84 6.48 -26.83
C ALA A 64 -14.93 5.27 -25.88
N SER A 65 -14.34 5.36 -24.69
CA SER A 65 -14.43 4.27 -23.71
C SER A 65 -15.90 3.92 -23.43
N PRO A 66 -16.29 2.63 -23.51
CA PRO A 66 -17.62 2.20 -23.09
C PRO A 66 -17.75 2.15 -21.55
N LEU A 67 -16.64 2.18 -20.81
CA LEU A 67 -16.63 2.09 -19.34
C LEU A 67 -16.69 3.46 -18.66
N LEU A 68 -16.13 4.50 -19.28
CA LEU A 68 -16.03 5.83 -18.69
C LEU A 68 -17.19 6.72 -19.18
N ASN A 69 -18.28 6.79 -18.43
CA ASN A 69 -19.46 7.58 -18.79
C ASN A 69 -19.70 8.78 -17.86
N PHE A 70 -18.59 9.46 -17.50
CA PHE A 70 -18.62 10.74 -16.80
C PHE A 70 -17.63 11.72 -17.45
N ARG A 71 -17.83 13.01 -17.21
CA ARG A 71 -16.90 14.06 -17.65
C ARG A 71 -15.82 14.26 -16.59
N GLY A 72 -14.56 14.34 -17.03
CA GLY A 72 -13.43 14.59 -16.16
C GLY A 72 -13.51 15.93 -15.41
N VAL A 73 -13.02 15.95 -14.17
CA VAL A 73 -12.92 17.14 -13.32
C VAL A 73 -11.62 17.90 -13.65
N PRO A 74 -11.61 19.25 -13.69
CA PRO A 74 -10.39 20.02 -13.90
C PRO A 74 -9.45 19.95 -12.70
N VAL A 75 -8.14 20.00 -12.99
CA VAL A 75 -7.07 20.16 -11.98
C VAL A 75 -7.31 21.37 -11.08
N GLN A 76 -6.87 21.30 -9.82
CA GLN A 76 -6.96 22.40 -8.86
C GLN A 76 -5.56 22.80 -8.38
N ILE A 77 -5.19 24.05 -8.61
CA ILE A 77 -3.87 24.60 -8.29
C ILE A 77 -3.94 25.74 -7.26
N ASP A 78 -5.14 26.08 -6.79
CA ASP A 78 -5.31 27.12 -5.77
C ASP A 78 -4.68 26.63 -4.44
N PRO A 79 -3.75 27.39 -3.83
CA PRO A 79 -3.17 27.05 -2.54
C PRO A 79 -4.17 27.11 -1.38
N GLN A 80 -5.37 27.65 -1.59
CA GLN A 80 -6.46 27.69 -0.62
C GLN A 80 -7.60 26.71 -0.99
N PHE A 81 -7.35 25.79 -1.92
CA PHE A 81 -8.32 24.78 -2.30
C PHE A 81 -8.56 23.79 -1.16
N ASP A 82 -9.61 23.99 -0.37
CA ASP A 82 -9.90 23.19 0.83
C ASP A 82 -11.26 22.49 0.73
N ARG A 83 -11.51 21.76 -0.36
CA ARG A 83 -12.76 21.01 -0.56
C ARG A 83 -12.53 19.82 -1.48
N VAL A 84 -13.51 18.91 -1.55
CA VAL A 84 -13.54 17.85 -2.56
C VAL A 84 -14.36 18.30 -3.76
N LEU A 85 -13.81 18.16 -4.97
CA LEU A 85 -14.55 18.26 -6.24
C LEU A 85 -14.73 16.87 -6.83
N VAL A 86 -15.93 16.56 -7.31
CA VAL A 86 -16.27 15.28 -7.95
C VAL A 86 -16.93 15.54 -9.30
N ALA A 87 -16.91 14.55 -10.20
CA ALA A 87 -17.50 14.62 -11.52
C ALA A 87 -18.97 15.10 -11.51
N GLU A 88 -19.36 15.80 -12.58
CA GLU A 88 -20.74 16.27 -12.74
C GLU A 88 -21.74 15.10 -12.69
N GLY A 89 -22.87 15.30 -12.01
CA GLY A 89 -23.86 14.24 -11.77
C GLY A 89 -23.59 13.39 -10.53
N TYR A 90 -22.51 13.68 -9.78
CA TYR A 90 -22.18 13.03 -8.51
C TYR A 90 -22.23 14.02 -7.35
N ARG A 91 -22.29 13.45 -6.14
CA ARG A 91 -22.17 14.18 -4.88
C ARG A 91 -21.17 13.43 -3.98
N ALA A 92 -20.24 14.17 -3.38
CA ALA A 92 -19.34 13.69 -2.34
C ALA A 92 -19.64 14.41 -1.02
N VAL A 93 -19.79 13.68 0.08
CA VAL A 93 -20.05 14.25 1.42
C VAL A 93 -19.11 13.65 2.47
N PRO A 94 -18.60 14.42 3.44
CA PRO A 94 -17.88 13.86 4.59
C PRO A 94 -18.75 12.85 5.33
N PHE A 95 -18.23 11.67 5.61
CA PHE A 95 -18.98 10.56 6.20
C PHE A 95 -18.44 10.14 7.57
N PHE A 96 -17.12 10.01 7.68
CA PHE A 96 -16.42 9.54 8.86
C PHE A 96 -15.03 10.17 8.91
N SER A 97 -14.67 10.79 10.03
CA SER A 97 -13.41 11.53 10.17
C SER A 97 -12.64 11.09 11.42
N TRP A 98 -11.31 11.27 11.41
CA TRP A 98 -10.47 11.06 12.59
C TRP A 98 -11.09 11.65 13.86
N GLY A 99 -11.13 10.89 14.97
CA GLY A 99 -11.75 11.31 16.22
C GLY A 99 -13.26 11.08 16.31
N ASP A 100 -13.94 10.68 15.21
CA ASP A 100 -15.36 10.34 15.28
C ASP A 100 -15.60 9.10 16.17
N PRO A 101 -16.73 9.03 16.91
CA PRO A 101 -17.03 7.86 17.72
C PRO A 101 -17.14 6.57 16.89
N VAL A 102 -16.47 5.50 17.33
CA VAL A 102 -16.54 4.14 16.75
C VAL A 102 -17.27 3.22 17.72
N GLU A 103 -16.67 2.96 18.88
CA GLU A 103 -17.22 2.02 19.85
C GLU A 103 -18.38 2.62 20.65
N ALA A 104 -19.25 1.76 21.18
CA ALA A 104 -20.33 2.20 22.06
C ALA A 104 -19.77 2.97 23.28
N GLY A 105 -20.28 4.18 23.50
CA GLY A 105 -19.82 5.05 24.58
C GLY A 105 -18.50 5.78 24.30
N ALA A 106 -18.00 5.76 23.06
CA ALA A 106 -16.93 6.65 22.64
C ALA A 106 -17.37 8.12 22.80
N PRO A 107 -16.49 9.00 23.34
CA PRO A 107 -16.82 10.42 23.45
C PRO A 107 -16.86 11.07 22.08
N ALA A 108 -17.66 12.13 21.95
CA ALA A 108 -17.64 12.98 20.78
C ALA A 108 -16.28 13.68 20.65
N TRP A 109 -15.79 13.84 19.42
CA TRP A 109 -14.56 14.55 19.10
C TRP A 109 -14.51 15.93 19.77
N ASN A 110 -13.43 16.21 20.50
CA ASN A 110 -13.13 17.55 20.97
C ASN A 110 -12.25 18.31 19.95
N PRO A 111 -12.71 19.43 19.36
CA PRO A 111 -11.95 20.20 18.37
C PRO A 111 -10.60 20.74 18.85
N ASP A 112 -10.38 20.81 20.17
CA ASP A 112 -9.08 21.17 20.74
C ASP A 112 -8.07 20.00 20.82
N ALA A 113 -8.50 18.80 20.41
CA ALA A 113 -7.78 17.54 20.51
C ALA A 113 -7.35 17.16 21.95
N SER A 114 -8.05 17.62 22.99
CA SER A 114 -7.76 17.27 24.39
C SER A 114 -8.29 15.92 24.85
N ASP A 115 -9.03 15.20 23.99
CA ASP A 115 -9.39 13.80 24.22
C ASP A 115 -8.14 12.97 24.58
N ASP A 116 -8.22 12.15 25.63
CA ASP A 116 -7.10 11.33 26.09
C ASP A 116 -6.93 10.05 25.26
N TRP A 117 -5.92 9.23 25.59
CA TRP A 117 -5.67 8.00 24.86
C TRP A 117 -6.78 6.96 25.03
N GLN A 118 -7.53 6.97 26.13
CA GLN A 118 -8.67 6.08 26.33
C GLN A 118 -9.88 6.49 25.48
N ALA A 119 -10.09 7.79 25.28
CA ALA A 119 -11.05 8.32 24.32
C ALA A 119 -10.64 7.93 22.89
N GLN A 120 -9.38 8.18 22.52
CA GLN A 120 -8.84 7.86 21.19
C GLN A 120 -8.93 6.36 20.86
N LEU A 121 -8.80 5.46 21.85
CA LEU A 121 -8.99 4.01 21.67
C LEU A 121 -10.40 3.62 21.23
N LYS A 122 -11.39 4.50 21.36
CA LYS A 122 -12.79 4.25 20.99
C LYS A 122 -13.28 5.11 19.84
N GLN A 123 -12.49 6.10 19.43
CA GLN A 123 -12.75 7.00 18.31
C GLN A 123 -12.05 6.51 17.05
N ALA A 124 -12.34 7.07 15.87
CA ALA A 124 -11.61 6.80 14.64
C ALA A 124 -10.12 7.12 14.83
N GLY A 125 -9.24 6.28 14.27
CA GLY A 125 -7.82 6.61 14.16
C GLY A 125 -7.56 7.78 13.21
N ASP A 126 -6.30 8.17 13.10
CA ASP A 126 -5.87 9.26 12.21
C ASP A 126 -5.39 8.68 10.87
N ASN A 127 -5.32 9.50 9.83
CA ASN A 127 -4.83 9.11 8.50
C ASN A 127 -5.47 7.83 7.97
N HIS A 128 -6.77 7.96 7.68
CA HIS A 128 -7.56 6.89 7.09
C HIS A 128 -6.95 6.45 5.75
N ASP A 129 -6.55 5.19 5.65
CA ASP A 129 -5.92 4.64 4.45
C ASP A 129 -6.76 3.52 3.84
N GLY A 130 -6.19 2.40 3.42
CA GLY A 130 -6.89 1.36 2.69
C GLY A 130 -8.12 0.87 3.44
N MET A 131 -9.17 0.59 2.67
CA MET A 131 -10.46 0.19 3.23
C MET A 131 -11.21 -0.76 2.32
N ASP A 132 -12.12 -1.54 2.91
CA ASP A 132 -13.01 -2.45 2.20
C ASP A 132 -14.40 -2.48 2.83
N PHE A 133 -15.39 -2.85 2.02
CA PHE A 133 -16.79 -3.02 2.44
C PHE A 133 -17.15 -4.50 2.52
N PHE A 134 -17.63 -4.92 3.69
CA PHE A 134 -18.07 -6.28 3.97
C PHE A 134 -19.59 -6.30 4.14
N ALA A 135 -20.30 -6.70 3.10
CA ALA A 135 -21.76 -6.79 3.13
C ALA A 135 -22.24 -7.87 4.10
N PHE A 136 -23.32 -7.59 4.84
CA PHE A 136 -24.04 -8.68 5.50
C PHE A 136 -24.63 -9.63 4.46
N ALA A 137 -24.72 -10.91 4.79
CA ALA A 137 -25.17 -11.94 3.85
C ALA A 137 -26.53 -11.60 3.24
N GLY A 138 -26.57 -11.43 1.91
CA GLY A 138 -27.78 -11.10 1.15
C GLY A 138 -28.17 -9.62 1.19
N GLU A 139 -27.37 -8.74 1.81
CA GLU A 139 -27.62 -7.30 1.87
C GLU A 139 -26.71 -6.54 0.89
N THR A 140 -27.23 -5.51 0.23
CA THR A 140 -26.45 -4.59 -0.62
C THR A 140 -26.37 -3.18 -0.05
N GLU A 141 -27.24 -2.88 0.93
CA GLU A 141 -27.43 -1.56 1.52
C GLU A 141 -27.06 -1.54 3.02
N ARG A 142 -26.31 -2.55 3.48
CA ARG A 142 -25.81 -2.68 4.85
C ARG A 142 -24.56 -3.54 4.89
N GLY A 143 -23.59 -3.14 5.68
CA GLY A 143 -22.35 -3.88 5.85
C GLY A 143 -21.43 -3.23 6.86
N LEU A 144 -20.21 -3.73 6.91
CA LEU A 144 -19.12 -3.19 7.72
C LEU A 144 -18.14 -2.49 6.78
N LEU A 145 -17.85 -1.22 7.05
CA LEU A 145 -16.72 -0.53 6.45
C LEU A 145 -15.52 -0.74 7.38
N VAL A 146 -14.46 -1.35 6.86
CA VAL A 146 -13.23 -1.65 7.60
C VAL A 146 -12.12 -0.82 6.97
N MET A 147 -11.41 -0.02 7.77
CA MET A 147 -10.42 0.92 7.26
C MET A 147 -9.20 1.01 8.15
N ASN A 148 -8.06 1.18 7.52
CA ASN A 148 -6.79 1.40 8.18
C ASN A 148 -6.63 2.84 8.67
N HIS A 149 -5.72 3.00 9.64
CA HIS A 149 -5.23 4.27 10.20
C HIS A 149 -3.72 4.16 10.24
N GLU A 150 -3.07 4.78 9.26
CA GLU A 150 -1.68 4.49 8.94
C GLU A 150 -0.73 5.12 9.95
N TYR A 151 -0.74 6.43 10.06
CA TYR A 151 0.12 7.18 10.97
C TYR A 151 -0.65 8.31 11.67
N VAL A 152 0.05 9.16 12.41
CA VAL A 152 -0.56 10.29 13.13
C VAL A 152 0.12 11.59 12.79
N ASN A 153 -0.67 12.65 12.82
CA ASN A 153 -0.19 14.00 12.62
C ASN A 153 -0.01 14.71 13.98
N PRO A 154 0.89 15.71 14.10
CA PRO A 154 1.01 16.48 15.32
C PRO A 154 -0.26 17.23 15.81
N PRO A 155 -1.33 17.53 15.03
CA PRO A 155 -2.55 18.12 15.58
C PRO A 155 -3.35 17.13 16.44
N LEU A 156 -2.94 15.86 16.51
CA LEU A 156 -3.43 14.88 17.49
C LEU A 156 -3.26 15.39 18.93
N HIS A 157 -2.24 16.22 19.17
CA HIS A 157 -1.98 16.82 20.48
C HIS A 157 -2.52 18.25 20.55
N PRO A 158 -3.02 18.71 21.71
CA PRO A 158 -3.46 20.09 21.90
C PRO A 158 -2.39 21.14 21.56
N SER A 159 -1.11 20.81 21.78
CA SER A 159 0.04 21.64 21.43
C SER A 159 0.23 21.80 19.92
N GLY A 160 -0.29 20.87 19.11
CA GLY A 160 -0.01 20.77 17.68
C GLY A 160 1.41 20.28 17.36
N GLN A 161 2.11 19.67 18.31
CA GLN A 161 3.52 19.29 18.16
C GLN A 161 3.84 17.91 18.77
N ILE A 162 4.83 17.24 18.17
CA ILE A 162 5.43 16.00 18.65
C ILE A 162 6.90 16.33 18.99
N ASP A 163 7.16 16.65 20.26
CA ASP A 163 8.48 17.10 20.70
C ASP A 163 9.40 15.92 21.04
N GLN A 164 10.27 15.57 20.09
CA GLN A 164 11.26 14.48 20.24
C GLN A 164 12.57 14.92 20.94
N SER A 165 12.71 16.21 21.32
CA SER A 165 13.95 16.72 21.94
C SER A 165 14.15 16.28 23.40
N LYS A 166 13.12 15.69 23.99
CA LYS A 166 13.07 15.20 25.37
C LYS A 166 12.30 13.88 25.43
N PRO A 167 12.44 13.09 26.52
CA PRO A 167 11.61 11.91 26.70
C PRO A 167 10.12 12.25 26.62
N ARG A 168 9.38 11.47 25.83
CA ARG A 168 7.97 11.69 25.57
C ARG A 168 7.11 11.33 26.80
N PRO A 169 6.04 12.10 27.09
CA PRO A 169 5.05 11.67 28.08
C PRO A 169 4.34 10.38 27.63
N LEU A 170 4.23 9.39 28.51
CA LEU A 170 3.56 8.11 28.19
C LEU A 170 2.13 8.28 27.69
N ALA A 171 1.38 9.27 28.20
CA ALA A 171 0.02 9.53 27.76
C ALA A 171 -0.05 10.01 26.30
N GLU A 172 0.93 10.80 25.84
CA GLU A 172 1.02 11.21 24.43
C GLU A 172 1.35 10.02 23.53
N VAL A 173 2.36 9.23 23.91
CA VAL A 173 2.75 8.01 23.17
C VAL A 173 1.57 7.03 23.08
N ARG A 174 0.83 6.82 24.17
CA ARG A 174 -0.38 5.98 24.14
C ARG A 174 -1.48 6.54 23.25
N LYS A 175 -1.63 7.87 23.18
CA LYS A 175 -2.62 8.49 22.30
C LYS A 175 -2.24 8.28 20.84
N GLU A 176 -0.96 8.45 20.50
CA GLU A 176 -0.41 8.15 19.18
C GLU A 176 -0.64 6.67 18.83
N GLN A 177 -0.27 5.74 19.71
CA GLN A 177 -0.53 4.30 19.56
C GLN A 177 -2.03 3.95 19.39
N ALA A 178 -2.91 4.63 20.12
CA ALA A 178 -4.35 4.45 20.04
C ALA A 178 -4.96 4.99 18.73
N ALA A 179 -4.30 5.92 18.06
CA ALA A 179 -4.75 6.50 16.81
C ALA A 179 -4.31 5.71 15.56
N HIS A 180 -3.34 4.78 15.69
CA HIS A 180 -2.98 3.83 14.62
C HIS A 180 -3.96 2.63 14.57
N GLY A 181 -3.88 1.83 13.51
CA GLY A 181 -4.50 0.51 13.42
C GLY A 181 -5.67 0.46 12.45
N VAL A 182 -6.83 -0.01 12.91
CA VAL A 182 -8.03 -0.25 12.08
C VAL A 182 -9.30 0.20 12.81
N SER A 183 -10.26 0.76 12.07
CA SER A 183 -11.65 0.91 12.50
C SER A 183 -12.54 -0.08 11.74
N VAL A 184 -13.43 -0.76 12.45
CA VAL A 184 -14.60 -1.44 11.89
C VAL A 184 -15.83 -0.61 12.26
N ILE A 185 -16.62 -0.19 11.29
CA ILE A 185 -17.89 0.50 11.52
C ILE A 185 -19.02 -0.14 10.72
N GLU A 186 -20.17 -0.39 11.34
CA GLU A 186 -21.37 -0.77 10.61
C GLU A 186 -21.99 0.46 9.93
N VAL A 187 -22.33 0.30 8.66
CA VAL A 187 -23.01 1.32 7.86
C VAL A 187 -24.25 0.70 7.21
N LYS A 188 -25.30 1.51 7.07
CA LYS A 188 -26.55 1.10 6.41
C LYS A 188 -27.18 2.25 5.67
N LYS A 189 -27.93 1.97 4.62
CA LYS A 189 -28.80 2.93 3.96
C LYS A 189 -30.11 3.05 4.73
N GLY A 190 -30.46 4.27 5.12
CA GLY A 190 -31.73 4.59 5.77
C GLY A 190 -32.90 4.57 4.81
N ALA A 191 -34.11 4.67 5.37
CA ALA A 191 -35.35 4.79 4.58
C ALA A 191 -35.43 6.10 3.77
N ASP A 192 -34.62 7.10 4.12
CA ASP A 192 -34.39 8.35 3.37
C ASP A 192 -33.40 8.19 2.20
N GLY A 193 -32.92 6.96 1.97
CA GLY A 193 -31.98 6.63 0.92
C GLY A 193 -30.54 7.09 1.19
N GLN A 194 -30.23 7.62 2.38
CA GLN A 194 -28.88 8.05 2.74
C GLN A 194 -28.14 6.96 3.51
N TRP A 195 -26.85 6.79 3.23
CA TRP A 195 -26.00 5.94 4.05
C TRP A 195 -25.68 6.63 5.37
N GLN A 196 -25.70 5.87 6.45
CA GLN A 196 -25.46 6.32 7.81
C GLN A 196 -24.68 5.27 8.61
N ARG A 197 -23.92 5.72 9.61
CA ARG A 197 -23.28 4.84 10.59
C ARG A 197 -24.29 4.30 11.59
N VAL A 198 -24.12 3.05 12.01
CA VAL A 198 -24.90 2.41 13.07
C VAL A 198 -24.08 2.52 14.36
N MET A 199 -24.31 3.60 15.11
CA MET A 199 -23.45 3.98 16.24
C MET A 199 -23.41 2.96 17.39
N ASP A 200 -24.51 2.23 17.59
CA ASP A 200 -24.69 1.21 18.64
C ASP A 200 -24.43 -0.22 18.13
N SER A 201 -23.80 -0.35 16.96
CA SER A 201 -23.52 -1.67 16.39
C SER A 201 -22.54 -2.46 17.28
N PRO A 202 -22.82 -3.75 17.55
CA PRO A 202 -21.89 -4.61 18.26
C PRO A 202 -20.63 -4.95 17.44
N TYR A 203 -20.64 -4.69 16.13
CA TYR A 203 -19.50 -4.91 15.23
C TYR A 203 -18.51 -3.75 15.26
N ASN A 204 -18.91 -2.58 15.75
CA ASN A 204 -18.02 -1.43 15.80
C ASN A 204 -16.83 -1.72 16.72
N ARG A 205 -15.62 -1.53 16.21
CA ARG A 205 -14.40 -1.94 16.90
C ARG A 205 -13.22 -1.07 16.51
N ARG A 206 -12.40 -0.71 17.49
CA ARG A 206 -11.04 -0.25 17.25
C ARG A 206 -10.03 -1.36 17.46
N ILE A 207 -9.10 -1.46 16.54
CA ILE A 207 -7.88 -2.25 16.64
C ILE A 207 -6.74 -1.25 16.56
N SER A 208 -5.79 -1.29 17.48
CA SER A 208 -4.73 -0.28 17.61
C SER A 208 -3.40 -0.91 18.03
N MET A 209 -2.37 -0.08 18.28
CA MET A 209 -1.09 -0.55 18.82
C MET A 209 -1.15 -1.14 20.23
N LEU A 210 -2.34 -1.12 20.85
CA LEU A 210 -2.62 -1.67 22.18
C LEU A 210 -3.52 -2.91 22.14
N THR A 211 -3.91 -3.39 20.96
CA THR A 211 -4.73 -4.60 20.80
C THR A 211 -3.84 -5.85 20.80
N PRO A 212 -4.10 -6.88 21.62
CA PRO A 212 -3.36 -8.14 21.55
C PRO A 212 -3.68 -8.89 20.26
N MET A 213 -2.66 -9.46 19.62
CA MET A 213 -2.75 -10.16 18.35
C MET A 213 -1.97 -11.47 18.41
N ARG A 214 -2.49 -12.50 17.74
CA ARG A 214 -1.80 -13.79 17.64
C ARG A 214 -0.77 -13.75 16.52
N ILE A 215 0.36 -14.42 16.69
CA ILE A 215 1.32 -14.69 15.62
C ILE A 215 1.07 -16.10 15.10
N ALA A 216 0.96 -16.25 13.77
CA ALA A 216 0.73 -17.53 13.11
C ALA A 216 1.65 -17.72 11.89
N GLY A 217 1.71 -18.95 11.39
CA GLY A 217 2.62 -19.34 10.31
C GLY A 217 4.03 -19.72 10.80
N PRO A 218 5.01 -19.81 9.89
CA PRO A 218 6.28 -20.48 10.15
C PRO A 218 7.17 -19.87 11.24
N LEU A 219 6.97 -18.59 11.60
CA LEU A 219 7.79 -17.92 12.62
C LEU A 219 7.18 -17.96 14.02
N ALA A 220 5.92 -18.38 14.17
CA ALA A 220 5.24 -18.37 15.47
C ALA A 220 5.99 -19.22 16.51
N GLY A 221 6.34 -18.61 17.64
CA GLY A 221 7.00 -19.26 18.77
C GLY A 221 8.52 -19.46 18.64
N LEU A 222 9.13 -19.04 17.53
CA LEU A 222 10.58 -19.11 17.35
C LEU A 222 11.29 -18.11 18.26
N ASP A 223 12.56 -18.38 18.58
CA ASP A 223 13.36 -17.51 19.45
C ASP A 223 13.50 -16.09 18.89
N ALA A 224 13.53 -15.95 17.57
CA ALA A 224 13.54 -14.66 16.87
C ALA A 224 12.25 -13.83 17.07
N MET A 225 11.16 -14.42 17.57
CA MET A 225 9.90 -13.72 17.86
C MET A 225 9.69 -13.45 19.35
N LYS A 226 10.58 -13.94 20.21
CA LYS A 226 10.47 -13.78 21.68
C LYS A 226 11.12 -12.48 22.14
N THR A 227 10.48 -11.82 23.10
CA THR A 227 11.00 -10.64 23.77
C THR A 227 10.85 -10.78 25.29
N ALA A 228 11.35 -9.81 26.05
CA ALA A 228 11.15 -9.77 27.50
C ALA A 228 9.67 -9.70 27.91
N SER A 229 8.79 -9.11 27.08
CA SER A 229 7.35 -9.00 27.35
C SER A 229 6.52 -10.16 26.78
N ASP A 230 7.04 -10.91 25.80
CA ASP A 230 6.46 -12.17 25.33
C ASP A 230 7.54 -13.25 25.15
N PRO A 231 7.84 -14.01 26.21
CA PRO A 231 8.76 -15.14 26.12
C PRO A 231 8.24 -16.33 25.30
N SER A 232 6.96 -16.32 24.92
CA SER A 232 6.38 -17.39 24.10
C SER A 232 6.58 -17.16 22.61
N GLY A 233 6.64 -15.90 22.16
CA GLY A 233 6.76 -15.52 20.74
C GLY A 233 5.47 -15.79 19.94
N LEU A 234 4.32 -15.79 20.62
CA LEU A 234 3.02 -16.17 20.05
C LEU A 234 1.97 -15.06 20.09
N GLU A 235 2.17 -14.01 20.88
CA GLU A 235 1.22 -12.90 21.01
C GLU A 235 1.97 -11.57 20.95
N VAL A 236 1.52 -10.61 20.14
CA VAL A 236 2.09 -9.26 20.05
C VAL A 236 1.01 -8.21 20.29
N PHE A 237 1.37 -7.10 20.94
CA PHE A 237 0.48 -5.95 21.02
C PHE A 237 0.64 -5.07 19.78
N GLY A 238 -0.42 -5.03 18.99
CA GLY A 238 -0.63 -4.01 18.00
C GLY A 238 -0.29 -4.36 16.56
N THR A 239 -0.79 -3.50 15.69
CA THR A 239 -0.41 -3.39 14.28
C THR A 239 -0.13 -1.93 13.97
N LEU A 240 0.85 -1.69 13.11
CA LEU A 240 1.54 -0.41 12.98
C LEU A 240 1.68 -0.01 11.53
N ASN A 241 1.50 1.28 11.25
CA ASN A 241 1.71 1.84 9.92
C ASN A 241 0.92 1.05 8.87
N ASN A 242 -0.39 1.00 9.14
CA ASN A 242 -1.37 0.24 8.39
C ASN A 242 -1.69 1.01 7.11
N CYS A 243 -1.04 0.65 6.00
CA CYS A 243 -1.17 1.33 4.72
C CYS A 243 -2.41 0.83 3.96
N ALA A 244 -2.23 -0.05 2.97
CA ALA A 244 -3.33 -0.57 2.16
C ALA A 244 -3.91 -1.91 2.67
N THR A 245 -4.66 -2.57 1.80
CA THR A 245 -5.56 -3.66 2.18
C THR A 245 -5.53 -4.87 1.26
N GLY A 246 -6.25 -5.90 1.69
CA GLY A 246 -6.66 -7.05 0.90
C GLY A 246 -7.88 -7.71 1.51
N VAL A 247 -8.62 -8.48 0.70
CA VAL A 247 -9.78 -9.23 1.15
C VAL A 247 -9.60 -10.69 0.82
N THR A 248 -9.81 -11.56 1.80
CA THR A 248 -9.80 -13.01 1.57
C THR A 248 -11.15 -13.47 0.99
N PRO A 249 -11.18 -14.58 0.22
CA PRO A 249 -12.44 -15.09 -0.30
C PRO A 249 -13.37 -15.67 0.76
N TRP A 250 -12.90 -15.81 2.02
CA TRP A 250 -13.69 -16.21 3.18
C TRP A 250 -14.12 -15.03 4.07
N GLY A 251 -13.98 -13.79 3.58
CA GLY A 251 -14.60 -12.61 4.20
C GLY A 251 -13.82 -12.01 5.37
N THR A 252 -12.50 -12.18 5.41
CA THR A 252 -11.62 -11.48 6.35
C THR A 252 -10.88 -10.34 5.67
N PHE A 253 -10.59 -9.31 6.45
CA PHE A 253 -9.82 -8.14 6.06
C PHE A 253 -8.34 -8.37 6.32
N LEU A 254 -7.49 -7.99 5.37
CA LEU A 254 -6.04 -8.02 5.48
C LEU A 254 -5.54 -6.59 5.54
N THR A 255 -4.97 -6.19 6.68
CA THR A 255 -4.25 -4.93 6.82
C THR A 255 -2.74 -5.19 6.70
N CYS A 256 -2.01 -4.25 6.11
CA CYS A 256 -0.59 -4.42 5.78
C CYS A 256 0.27 -3.40 6.52
N GLU A 257 1.36 -3.87 7.12
CA GLU A 257 2.31 -3.03 7.87
C GLU A 257 3.46 -2.61 6.97
N GLU A 258 3.62 -1.31 6.77
CA GLU A 258 4.42 -0.75 5.70
C GLU A 258 5.70 -0.10 6.27
N ASN A 259 5.64 1.16 6.71
CA ASN A 259 6.78 1.88 7.31
C ASN A 259 7.01 1.59 8.81
N TRP A 260 6.74 0.36 9.26
CA TRP A 260 6.87 -0.08 10.66
C TRP A 260 8.28 0.11 11.24
N HIS A 261 9.30 0.04 10.40
CA HIS A 261 10.71 0.07 10.80
C HIS A 261 11.15 1.44 11.34
N ASN A 262 10.40 2.50 11.04
CA ASN A 262 10.67 3.86 11.48
C ASN A 262 10.40 4.12 12.96
N TYR A 263 9.71 3.20 13.63
CA TYR A 263 9.31 3.33 15.03
C TYR A 263 10.32 2.69 15.99
N PHE A 264 11.37 2.05 15.47
CA PHE A 264 12.32 1.29 16.27
C PHE A 264 13.73 1.83 16.13
N ILE A 265 14.51 1.62 17.19
CA ILE A 265 15.93 2.01 17.26
C ILE A 265 16.76 0.91 17.90
N ASN A 266 17.98 0.70 17.40
CA ASN A 266 18.99 -0.16 18.00
C ASN A 266 20.28 0.63 18.20
N ARG A 267 20.62 0.96 19.46
CA ARG A 267 21.77 1.82 19.81
C ARG A 267 23.08 1.05 19.95
N ASP A 268 23.05 -0.29 19.93
CA ASP A 268 24.25 -1.09 19.92
C ASP A 268 24.78 -1.20 18.48
N GLN A 269 25.88 -0.51 18.21
CA GLN A 269 26.45 -0.45 16.87
C GLN A 269 26.97 -1.81 16.39
N ALA A 270 27.49 -2.67 17.28
CA ALA A 270 28.01 -3.96 16.87
C ALA A 270 26.87 -4.93 16.52
N ASP A 271 25.81 -4.95 17.33
CA ASP A 271 24.59 -5.71 17.05
C ASP A 271 23.94 -5.22 15.75
N TYR A 272 23.70 -3.91 15.61
CA TYR A 272 23.10 -3.33 14.40
C TYR A 272 23.83 -3.74 13.12
N GLU A 273 25.16 -3.64 13.11
CA GLU A 273 25.94 -3.97 11.92
C GLU A 273 25.91 -5.46 11.56
N SER A 274 25.79 -6.33 12.57
CA SER A 274 25.73 -7.78 12.40
C SER A 274 24.32 -8.30 12.07
N ARG A 275 23.28 -7.56 12.46
CA ARG A 275 21.89 -8.00 12.41
C ARG A 275 21.21 -7.52 11.13
N VAL A 276 21.11 -8.43 10.15
CA VAL A 276 20.46 -8.18 8.86
C VAL A 276 19.04 -7.64 9.02
N SER A 277 18.27 -8.20 9.95
CA SER A 277 16.85 -7.85 10.19
C SER A 277 16.62 -6.42 10.70
N HIS A 278 17.66 -5.75 11.21
CA HIS A 278 17.62 -4.34 11.62
C HIS A 278 18.24 -3.45 10.54
N LYS A 279 19.42 -3.84 10.05
CA LYS A 279 20.19 -3.05 9.09
C LYS A 279 19.54 -2.96 7.72
N ARG A 280 19.06 -4.07 7.15
CA ARG A 280 18.49 -4.09 5.79
C ARG A 280 17.15 -3.36 5.69
N TYR A 281 16.45 -3.27 6.80
CA TYR A 281 15.21 -2.50 6.94
C TYR A 281 15.46 -1.06 7.42
N GLY A 282 16.71 -0.69 7.74
CA GLY A 282 17.06 0.69 8.02
C GLY A 282 16.49 1.23 9.33
N LEU A 283 16.51 0.44 10.41
CA LEU A 283 16.21 0.95 11.76
C LEU A 283 17.12 2.12 12.13
N ALA A 284 16.64 3.00 13.00
CA ALA A 284 17.48 4.02 13.59
C ALA A 284 18.61 3.37 14.41
N LYS A 285 19.78 3.99 14.41
CA LYS A 285 20.98 3.49 15.12
C LYS A 285 21.55 4.43 16.17
N GLU A 286 21.07 5.66 16.19
CA GLU A 286 21.49 6.73 17.10
C GLU A 286 20.34 7.71 17.29
N GLY A 287 20.40 8.51 18.37
CA GLY A 287 19.33 9.44 18.72
C GLY A 287 18.05 8.70 19.15
N THR A 288 16.95 9.00 18.46
CA THR A 288 15.63 8.40 18.64
C THR A 288 15.23 7.56 17.43
N SER A 289 14.15 6.79 17.54
CA SER A 289 13.47 6.25 16.35
C SER A 289 13.15 7.40 15.37
N LYS A 290 13.11 7.07 14.06
CA LYS A 290 12.87 8.07 12.99
C LYS A 290 11.55 8.82 13.21
N ASN A 291 10.54 8.12 13.72
CA ASN A 291 9.24 8.69 14.02
C ASN A 291 8.95 8.67 15.53
N TYR A 292 8.38 9.77 16.03
CA TYR A 292 7.68 9.92 17.32
C TYR A 292 8.47 9.70 18.63
N ALA A 293 9.65 9.07 18.61
CA ALA A 293 10.46 8.76 19.80
C ALA A 293 9.70 7.96 20.88
N TRP A 294 8.89 6.97 20.48
CA TRP A 294 8.06 6.17 21.40
C TRP A 294 8.87 5.37 22.41
N GLU A 295 10.07 4.95 22.04
CA GLU A 295 10.98 4.17 22.89
C GLU A 295 11.38 4.90 24.17
N THR A 296 11.26 6.23 24.18
CA THR A 296 11.52 7.04 25.37
C THR A 296 10.47 6.88 26.47
N ALA A 297 9.30 6.31 26.15
CA ALA A 297 8.20 6.08 27.08
C ALA A 297 7.69 4.62 27.10
N ASP A 298 7.80 3.90 25.98
CA ASP A 298 7.43 2.48 25.84
C ASP A 298 8.67 1.68 25.38
N PRO A 299 9.30 0.89 26.28
CA PRO A 299 10.56 0.20 25.99
C PRO A 299 10.44 -0.89 24.91
N ARG A 300 9.23 -1.24 24.44
CA ARG A 300 9.06 -2.16 23.30
C ARG A 300 9.69 -1.61 22.02
N PHE A 301 9.77 -0.29 21.88
CA PHE A 301 10.32 0.36 20.69
C PHE A 301 11.84 0.56 20.76
N ASP A 302 12.47 0.21 21.89
CA ASP A 302 13.93 0.13 22.01
C ASP A 302 14.40 -1.28 21.68
N ALA A 303 14.86 -1.46 20.45
CA ALA A 303 15.40 -2.72 19.94
C ALA A 303 16.91 -2.87 20.20
N THR A 304 17.46 -2.13 21.18
CA THR A 304 18.83 -2.33 21.67
C THR A 304 18.90 -3.62 22.49
N PRO A 305 19.91 -4.49 22.28
CA PRO A 305 20.05 -5.72 23.07
C PRO A 305 20.55 -5.44 24.49
N TYR A 306 19.88 -6.05 25.48
CA TYR A 306 20.23 -5.94 26.90
C TYR A 306 20.45 -7.35 27.50
N ALA A 307 21.71 -7.72 27.73
CA ALA A 307 22.10 -9.08 28.09
C ALA A 307 21.50 -9.58 29.42
N GLU A 308 21.14 -8.67 30.33
CA GLU A 308 20.51 -8.95 31.61
C GLU A 308 19.00 -9.20 31.52
N GLN A 309 18.38 -8.90 30.39
CA GLN A 309 16.96 -9.09 30.16
C GLN A 309 16.69 -10.40 29.40
N ALA A 310 15.56 -11.04 29.70
CA ALA A 310 15.13 -12.23 28.96
C ALA A 310 15.07 -11.91 27.46
N HIS A 311 15.60 -12.83 26.64
CA HIS A 311 15.68 -12.68 25.18
C HIS A 311 16.38 -11.39 24.69
N GLY A 312 17.26 -10.79 25.51
CA GLY A 312 17.95 -9.55 25.15
C GLY A 312 17.07 -8.30 25.25
N GLY A 313 15.95 -8.35 25.98
CA GLY A 313 15.01 -7.23 26.09
C GLY A 313 13.99 -7.23 24.96
N HIS A 314 13.86 -6.11 24.24
CA HIS A 314 12.95 -5.95 23.10
C HIS A 314 13.68 -5.91 21.76
N VAL A 315 14.92 -6.41 21.69
CA VAL A 315 15.71 -6.50 20.45
C VAL A 315 14.96 -7.19 19.29
N ASN A 316 14.08 -8.15 19.59
CA ASN A 316 13.28 -8.85 18.60
C ASN A 316 11.89 -8.25 18.38
N GLU A 317 11.50 -7.16 19.05
CA GLU A 317 10.20 -6.50 18.82
C GLU A 317 9.99 -6.12 17.35
N PRO A 318 10.99 -5.55 16.63
CA PRO A 318 10.84 -5.22 15.21
C PRO A 318 10.51 -6.44 14.34
N HIS A 319 10.91 -7.65 14.74
CA HIS A 319 10.61 -8.88 13.99
C HIS A 319 9.10 -9.20 14.00
N ARG A 320 8.34 -8.64 14.94
CA ARG A 320 6.91 -8.89 15.15
C ARG A 320 6.02 -7.89 14.38
N PHE A 321 6.63 -7.09 13.50
CA PHE A 321 5.98 -6.14 12.59
C PHE A 321 6.52 -6.30 11.15
N GLY A 322 5.78 -5.75 10.19
CA GLY A 322 6.02 -5.89 8.74
C GLY A 322 5.28 -7.08 8.13
N TRP A 323 4.16 -7.45 8.73
CA TRP A 323 3.36 -8.61 8.35
C TRP A 323 2.00 -8.20 7.79
N VAL A 324 1.38 -9.11 7.03
CA VAL A 324 -0.06 -9.06 6.83
C VAL A 324 -0.75 -9.45 8.14
N VAL A 325 -1.73 -8.66 8.57
CA VAL A 325 -2.58 -8.95 9.72
C VAL A 325 -4.00 -9.23 9.24
N GLU A 326 -4.51 -10.43 9.55
CA GLU A 326 -5.86 -10.85 9.21
C GLU A 326 -6.84 -10.53 10.35
N ILE A 327 -7.95 -9.89 10.00
CA ILE A 327 -9.02 -9.45 10.90
C ILE A 327 -10.33 -10.05 10.40
N ASP A 328 -11.08 -10.70 11.28
CA ASP A 328 -12.47 -11.04 11.03
C ASP A 328 -13.36 -9.84 11.41
N PRO A 329 -13.95 -9.13 10.44
CA PRO A 329 -14.76 -7.96 10.75
C PRO A 329 -16.13 -8.33 11.35
N PHE A 330 -16.61 -9.57 11.12
CA PHE A 330 -17.89 -10.03 11.64
C PHE A 330 -17.80 -10.68 13.02
N ASP A 331 -16.59 -10.94 13.53
CA ASP A 331 -16.38 -11.32 14.93
C ASP A 331 -15.60 -10.21 15.68
N PRO A 332 -16.30 -9.29 16.37
CA PRO A 332 -15.65 -8.19 17.09
C PRO A 332 -14.79 -8.67 18.28
N LYS A 333 -14.87 -9.94 18.67
CA LYS A 333 -14.05 -10.56 19.72
C LYS A 333 -12.90 -11.38 19.18
N ALA A 334 -12.87 -11.67 17.87
CA ALA A 334 -11.78 -12.42 17.26
C ALA A 334 -10.47 -11.67 17.44
N GLN A 335 -9.43 -12.39 17.86
CA GLN A 335 -8.09 -11.84 17.97
C GLN A 335 -7.48 -11.72 16.55
N PRO A 336 -6.99 -10.54 16.13
CA PRO A 336 -6.29 -10.41 14.84
C PRO A 336 -5.05 -11.31 14.78
N ILE A 337 -4.66 -11.71 13.58
CA ILE A 337 -3.60 -12.70 13.37
C ILE A 337 -2.53 -12.17 12.42
N LYS A 338 -1.28 -12.09 12.88
CA LYS A 338 -0.12 -11.80 12.02
C LYS A 338 0.27 -13.05 11.24
N ARG A 339 0.20 -13.00 9.91
CA ARG A 339 0.40 -14.15 9.00
C ARG A 339 1.82 -14.19 8.46
N THR A 340 2.72 -14.87 9.17
CA THR A 340 4.17 -14.82 8.89
C THR A 340 4.60 -15.53 7.60
N ALA A 341 3.74 -16.36 7.00
CA ALA A 341 4.02 -17.02 5.72
C ALA A 341 4.10 -16.04 4.53
N PHE A 342 3.52 -14.85 4.65
CA PHE A 342 3.61 -13.78 3.65
C PHE A 342 5.02 -13.18 3.53
N GLY A 343 5.91 -13.42 4.51
CA GLY A 343 7.22 -12.77 4.62
C GLY A 343 7.14 -11.32 5.09
N ARG A 344 8.24 -10.85 5.70
CA ARG A 344 8.35 -9.53 6.32
C ARG A 344 8.92 -8.51 5.35
N ILE A 345 8.16 -7.48 5.00
CA ILE A 345 8.56 -6.39 4.09
C ILE A 345 7.93 -5.07 4.59
N GLY A 346 8.18 -3.95 3.91
CA GLY A 346 7.35 -2.75 4.08
C GLY A 346 6.16 -2.89 3.14
N ARG A 347 5.11 -3.58 3.60
CA ARG A 347 4.07 -4.07 2.70
C ARG A 347 2.99 -3.03 2.48
N GLU A 348 2.79 -2.70 1.21
CA GLU A 348 1.66 -1.86 0.82
C GLU A 348 0.32 -2.58 1.00
N CYS A 349 0.06 -3.59 0.18
CA CYS A 349 -1.25 -4.22 -0.01
C CYS A 349 -1.16 -5.75 -0.03
N ALA A 350 -2.32 -6.43 -0.09
CA ALA A 350 -2.41 -7.88 -0.29
C ALA A 350 -3.52 -8.22 -1.30
N ALA A 351 -3.28 -7.93 -2.58
CA ALA A 351 -4.28 -8.04 -3.64
C ALA A 351 -4.56 -9.50 -4.05
N LEU A 352 -5.77 -9.99 -3.80
CA LEU A 352 -6.19 -11.36 -4.13
C LEU A 352 -6.42 -11.56 -5.63
N SER A 353 -5.83 -12.62 -6.18
CA SER A 353 -6.27 -13.25 -7.42
C SER A 353 -6.77 -14.66 -7.13
N LEU A 354 -8.02 -14.94 -7.51
CA LEU A 354 -8.70 -16.21 -7.25
C LEU A 354 -9.06 -16.91 -8.57
N GLY A 355 -8.56 -18.13 -8.72
CA GLY A 355 -8.92 -19.04 -9.80
C GLY A 355 -10.25 -19.74 -9.52
N THR A 356 -10.94 -20.16 -10.57
CA THR A 356 -12.24 -20.85 -10.48
C THR A 356 -12.15 -22.22 -9.80
N ASP A 357 -10.95 -22.77 -9.66
CA ASP A 357 -10.66 -24.05 -9.00
C ASP A 357 -10.13 -23.89 -7.57
N GLY A 358 -10.31 -22.70 -6.99
CA GLY A 358 -9.94 -22.36 -5.61
C GLY A 358 -8.45 -22.05 -5.42
N ARG A 359 -7.61 -22.15 -6.46
CA ARG A 359 -6.23 -21.68 -6.38
C ARG A 359 -6.18 -20.17 -6.26
N MET A 360 -5.27 -19.66 -5.46
CA MET A 360 -5.17 -18.23 -5.20
C MET A 360 -3.73 -17.77 -5.05
N ALA A 361 -3.54 -16.47 -5.26
CA ALA A 361 -2.33 -15.76 -4.93
C ALA A 361 -2.66 -14.36 -4.41
N PHE A 362 -1.75 -13.81 -3.61
CA PHE A 362 -1.81 -12.45 -3.10
C PHE A 362 -0.59 -11.70 -3.62
N TYR A 363 -0.80 -10.54 -4.25
CA TYR A 363 0.27 -9.68 -4.77
C TYR A 363 0.47 -8.47 -3.87
N SER A 364 1.73 -8.05 -3.73
CA SER A 364 2.10 -6.93 -2.88
C SER A 364 3.27 -6.15 -3.48
N GLY A 365 3.20 -4.82 -3.39
CA GLY A 365 4.37 -3.98 -3.41
C GLY A 365 5.13 -4.00 -2.08
N ASP A 366 6.42 -3.69 -2.15
CA ASP A 366 7.26 -3.35 -1.01
C ASP A 366 7.68 -1.89 -1.22
N ASP A 367 6.99 -0.95 -0.58
CA ASP A 367 7.13 0.46 -0.94
C ASP A 367 8.42 1.05 -0.35
N ALA A 368 9.49 0.92 -1.11
CA ALA A 368 10.67 1.76 -0.99
C ALA A 368 11.44 1.76 -2.30
N LYS A 369 12.24 2.82 -2.50
CA LYS A 369 13.03 3.01 -3.72
C LYS A 369 13.99 1.84 -3.94
N GLY A 370 13.75 1.07 -5.01
CA GLY A 370 14.55 -0.07 -5.41
C GLY A 370 14.12 -1.39 -4.78
N GLU A 371 13.08 -1.45 -3.96
CA GLU A 371 12.53 -2.73 -3.48
C GLU A 371 11.68 -3.41 -4.57
N TYR A 372 10.83 -4.38 -4.19
CA TYR A 372 10.39 -5.43 -5.11
C TYR A 372 8.87 -5.64 -5.12
N VAL A 373 8.38 -6.30 -6.17
CA VAL A 373 7.01 -6.83 -6.23
C VAL A 373 7.03 -8.29 -5.77
N TYR A 374 6.13 -8.64 -4.86
CA TYR A 374 6.02 -9.97 -4.25
C TYR A 374 4.71 -10.67 -4.61
N LYS A 375 4.72 -12.00 -4.50
CA LYS A 375 3.56 -12.88 -4.65
C LYS A 375 3.59 -13.94 -3.57
N PHE A 376 2.51 -14.08 -2.82
CA PHE A 376 2.31 -15.20 -1.89
C PHE A 376 1.28 -16.17 -2.44
N VAL A 377 1.63 -17.46 -2.50
CA VAL A 377 0.74 -18.54 -2.94
C VAL A 377 0.51 -19.50 -1.78
N PRO A 378 -0.70 -19.52 -1.19
CA PRO A 378 -1.09 -20.56 -0.23
C PRO A 378 -0.93 -21.97 -0.80
N THR A 379 -0.52 -22.93 0.05
CA THR A 379 -0.41 -24.34 -0.37
C THR A 379 -1.79 -24.95 -0.64
N GLY A 380 -2.78 -24.55 0.15
CA GLY A 380 -4.16 -25.02 0.02
C GLY A 380 -4.99 -24.21 -0.97
N ARG A 381 -6.18 -24.71 -1.27
CA ARG A 381 -7.16 -24.06 -2.15
C ARG A 381 -8.33 -23.55 -1.31
N TYR A 382 -8.90 -22.44 -1.74
CA TYR A 382 -10.17 -21.96 -1.21
C TYR A 382 -11.29 -22.96 -1.51
N ASP A 383 -12.03 -23.35 -0.47
CA ASP A 383 -13.21 -24.20 -0.57
C ASP A 383 -14.42 -23.49 0.02
N ALA A 384 -15.27 -22.94 -0.86
CA ALA A 384 -16.51 -22.26 -0.46
C ALA A 384 -17.53 -23.20 0.22
N ALA A 385 -17.47 -24.51 -0.06
CA ALA A 385 -18.35 -25.49 0.55
C ALA A 385 -17.88 -25.92 1.96
N ASN A 386 -16.63 -25.61 2.32
CA ASN A 386 -16.06 -25.92 3.63
C ASN A 386 -15.30 -24.72 4.23
N PRO A 387 -16.00 -23.69 4.76
CA PRO A 387 -15.37 -22.51 5.34
C PRO A 387 -14.30 -22.81 6.41
N LYS A 388 -14.46 -23.89 7.17
CA LYS A 388 -13.49 -24.31 8.20
C LYS A 388 -12.13 -24.71 7.61
N ALA A 389 -12.09 -25.20 6.37
CA ALA A 389 -10.84 -25.53 5.69
C ALA A 389 -10.04 -24.29 5.30
N ASN A 390 -10.66 -23.10 5.30
CA ASN A 390 -10.04 -21.89 4.80
C ASN A 390 -9.28 -21.09 5.87
N ARG A 391 -9.63 -21.27 7.15
CA ARG A 391 -9.18 -20.43 8.28
C ARG A 391 -7.65 -20.28 8.41
N ASP A 392 -6.93 -21.34 8.08
CA ASP A 392 -5.49 -21.42 8.29
C ASP A 392 -4.71 -21.47 6.95
N LEU A 393 -5.37 -21.17 5.82
CA LEU A 393 -4.74 -21.21 4.49
C LEU A 393 -3.59 -20.21 4.36
N LEU A 394 -3.61 -19.11 5.12
CA LEU A 394 -2.56 -18.09 5.11
C LEU A 394 -1.35 -18.43 5.99
N ASP A 395 -1.37 -19.55 6.71
CA ASP A 395 -0.24 -19.96 7.56
C ASP A 395 0.80 -20.80 6.79
N GLN A 396 0.48 -21.26 5.58
CA GLN A 396 1.36 -22.11 4.78
C GLN A 396 1.26 -21.77 3.29
N GLY A 397 2.40 -21.55 2.67
CA GLY A 397 2.48 -21.25 1.26
C GLY A 397 3.92 -21.01 0.82
N THR A 398 4.07 -20.47 -0.37
CA THR A 398 5.36 -20.03 -0.90
C THR A 398 5.31 -18.55 -1.20
N LEU A 399 6.27 -17.81 -0.66
CA LEU A 399 6.54 -16.43 -1.04
C LEU A 399 7.46 -16.43 -2.26
N TYR A 400 7.14 -15.58 -3.22
CA TYR A 400 7.92 -15.33 -4.42
C TYR A 400 8.21 -13.83 -4.56
N VAL A 401 9.27 -13.52 -5.28
CA VAL A 401 9.61 -12.15 -5.70
C VAL A 401 9.77 -12.08 -7.22
N ALA A 402 9.37 -10.98 -7.83
CA ALA A 402 9.35 -10.81 -9.28
C ALA A 402 10.74 -10.53 -9.86
N ARG A 403 11.00 -11.12 -11.04
CA ARG A 403 12.00 -10.64 -12.00
C ARG A 403 11.30 -10.28 -13.31
N PHE A 404 11.58 -9.07 -13.80
CA PHE A 404 11.05 -8.55 -15.06
C PHE A 404 12.14 -8.58 -16.15
N ASP A 405 11.97 -9.43 -17.15
CA ASP A 405 12.94 -9.59 -18.25
C ASP A 405 12.61 -8.60 -19.40
N ALA A 406 13.65 -8.07 -20.06
CA ALA A 406 13.54 -6.94 -21.01
C ALA A 406 12.78 -7.27 -22.32
N ASP A 407 12.43 -8.53 -22.55
CA ASP A 407 11.61 -8.98 -23.68
C ASP A 407 10.11 -8.97 -23.38
N GLY A 408 9.70 -8.56 -22.17
CA GLY A 408 8.31 -8.55 -21.72
C GLY A 408 7.87 -9.86 -21.06
N SER A 409 8.79 -10.82 -20.87
CA SER A 409 8.54 -11.98 -19.99
C SER A 409 8.99 -11.68 -18.56
N GLY A 410 8.49 -12.45 -17.60
CA GLY A 410 8.94 -12.38 -16.22
C GLY A 410 8.81 -13.72 -15.50
N GLN A 411 9.44 -13.80 -14.33
CA GLN A 411 9.50 -15.00 -13.51
C GLN A 411 9.25 -14.66 -12.04
N TRP A 412 8.58 -15.56 -11.34
CA TRP A 412 8.46 -15.56 -9.89
C TRP A 412 9.58 -16.42 -9.29
N LEU A 413 10.49 -15.77 -8.57
CA LEU A 413 11.61 -16.42 -7.90
C LEU A 413 11.18 -16.84 -6.49
N ALA A 414 11.15 -18.15 -6.24
CA ALA A 414 10.73 -18.69 -4.94
C ALA A 414 11.71 -18.29 -3.83
N LEU A 415 11.19 -17.71 -2.75
CA LEU A 415 11.94 -17.42 -1.53
C LEU A 415 11.85 -18.62 -0.57
N VAL A 416 12.52 -19.70 -0.99
CA VAL A 416 12.55 -20.98 -0.28
C VAL A 416 13.99 -21.34 0.07
N HIS A 417 14.25 -21.67 1.33
CA HIS A 417 15.56 -22.12 1.78
C HIS A 417 16.02 -23.35 0.96
N GLY A 418 17.25 -23.32 0.47
CA GLY A 418 17.83 -24.29 -0.46
C GLY A 418 17.66 -23.94 -1.94
N GLN A 419 16.90 -22.90 -2.30
CA GLN A 419 16.67 -22.46 -3.69
C GLN A 419 17.21 -21.05 -3.92
N ASN A 420 17.49 -20.70 -5.19
CA ASN A 420 17.87 -19.33 -5.59
C ASN A 420 19.01 -18.71 -4.76
N GLY A 421 19.95 -19.53 -4.27
CA GLY A 421 21.07 -19.09 -3.44
C GLY A 421 20.73 -18.80 -1.97
N LEU A 422 19.52 -19.12 -1.51
CA LEU A 422 19.05 -18.95 -0.13
C LEU A 422 19.47 -20.13 0.73
N THR A 423 20.74 -20.17 1.11
CA THR A 423 21.34 -21.28 1.87
C THR A 423 22.06 -20.75 3.11
N ALA A 424 22.35 -21.64 4.07
CA ALA A 424 23.12 -21.29 5.27
C ALA A 424 24.46 -20.62 4.94
N ASP A 425 25.18 -21.11 3.92
CA ASP A 425 26.44 -20.51 3.45
C ASP A 425 26.31 -19.06 2.99
N ASN A 426 25.09 -18.62 2.63
CA ASN A 426 24.79 -17.26 2.18
C ASN A 426 24.01 -16.47 3.25
N GLY A 427 24.03 -16.91 4.50
CA GLY A 427 23.42 -16.19 5.63
C GLY A 427 21.95 -16.52 5.89
N PHE A 428 21.37 -17.53 5.23
CA PHE A 428 19.99 -17.97 5.46
C PHE A 428 19.98 -19.34 6.12
N ALA A 429 19.94 -19.41 7.45
CA ALA A 429 20.06 -20.68 8.18
C ALA A 429 18.91 -21.66 7.90
N ASP A 430 17.71 -21.13 7.71
CA ASP A 430 16.48 -21.89 7.47
C ASP A 430 15.41 -21.00 6.79
N GLN A 431 14.19 -21.53 6.66
CA GLN A 431 13.08 -20.80 6.06
C GLN A 431 12.59 -19.61 6.91
N ALA A 432 12.76 -19.66 8.24
CA ALA A 432 12.37 -18.55 9.09
C ALA A 432 13.27 -17.34 8.84
N GLU A 433 14.57 -17.55 8.70
CA GLU A 433 15.53 -16.50 8.35
C GLU A 433 15.23 -15.87 6.97
N VAL A 434 14.81 -16.69 6.00
CA VAL A 434 14.37 -16.22 4.67
C VAL A 434 13.15 -15.31 4.77
N LEU A 435 12.12 -15.69 5.53
CA LEU A 435 10.89 -14.91 5.65
C LEU A 435 11.07 -13.66 6.53
N LEU A 436 11.88 -13.76 7.59
CA LEU A 436 12.21 -12.64 8.47
C LEU A 436 13.01 -11.55 7.74
N ASN A 437 13.88 -11.96 6.83
CA ASN A 437 14.74 -11.09 6.03
C ASN A 437 14.37 -11.16 4.54
N ALA A 438 13.07 -11.12 4.22
CA ALA A 438 12.59 -11.32 2.86
C ALA A 438 13.21 -10.33 1.84
N ARG A 439 13.49 -9.08 2.24
CA ARG A 439 14.25 -8.12 1.42
C ARG A 439 15.65 -8.63 1.05
N ALA A 440 16.42 -9.10 2.05
CA ALA A 440 17.75 -9.66 1.81
C ALA A 440 17.70 -10.96 0.97
N ALA A 441 16.66 -11.77 1.18
CA ALA A 441 16.42 -12.96 0.38
C ALA A 441 16.10 -12.61 -1.09
N ALA A 442 15.30 -11.58 -1.33
CA ALA A 442 15.01 -11.07 -2.67
C ALA A 442 16.25 -10.49 -3.37
N ASP A 443 17.08 -9.74 -2.64
CA ASP A 443 18.38 -9.26 -3.13
C ASP A 443 19.20 -10.45 -3.66
N ARG A 444 19.32 -11.51 -2.85
CA ARG A 444 20.09 -12.72 -3.17
C ARG A 444 19.49 -13.52 -4.34
N ALA A 445 18.17 -13.64 -4.38
CA ALA A 445 17.47 -14.41 -5.40
C ALA A 445 17.61 -13.79 -6.81
N GLY A 446 17.94 -12.50 -6.90
CA GLY A 446 18.08 -11.79 -8.18
C GLY A 446 16.79 -11.13 -8.65
N ALA A 447 15.98 -10.63 -7.70
CA ALA A 447 14.79 -9.83 -7.99
C ALA A 447 15.15 -8.52 -8.71
N THR A 448 14.21 -7.95 -9.47
CA THR A 448 14.38 -6.69 -10.19
C THR A 448 14.06 -5.50 -9.27
N PRO A 449 15.02 -4.60 -8.97
CA PRO A 449 14.75 -3.39 -8.18
C PRO A 449 13.77 -2.43 -8.88
N MET A 450 12.67 -2.09 -8.23
CA MET A 450 11.54 -1.34 -8.80
C MET A 450 11.47 0.10 -8.28
N ASP A 451 10.75 0.96 -9.00
CA ASP A 451 10.45 2.33 -8.57
C ASP A 451 9.26 2.34 -7.61
N ARG A 452 9.50 2.20 -6.29
CA ARG A 452 8.51 2.27 -5.21
C ARG A 452 7.19 1.54 -5.50
N PRO A 453 7.18 0.19 -5.45
CA PRO A 453 5.96 -0.58 -5.62
C PRO A 453 4.97 -0.38 -4.48
N GLU A 454 3.83 0.22 -4.80
CA GLU A 454 2.72 0.44 -3.87
C GLU A 454 1.58 -0.55 -4.17
N TRP A 455 0.37 -0.07 -4.48
CA TRP A 455 -0.81 -0.93 -4.57
C TRP A 455 -0.75 -1.84 -5.79
N ALA A 456 -1.25 -3.06 -5.59
CA ALA A 456 -1.58 -3.99 -6.65
C ALA A 456 -3.11 -4.11 -6.77
N ALA A 457 -3.61 -4.25 -8.00
CA ALA A 457 -5.01 -4.50 -8.27
C ALA A 457 -5.17 -5.61 -9.31
N VAL A 458 -6.15 -6.50 -9.10
CA VAL A 458 -6.41 -7.64 -9.98
C VAL A 458 -7.72 -7.42 -10.73
N HIS A 459 -7.67 -7.43 -12.05
CA HIS A 459 -8.87 -7.27 -12.87
C HIS A 459 -9.83 -8.44 -12.63
N PRO A 460 -11.11 -8.20 -12.26
CA PRO A 460 -11.98 -9.24 -11.71
C PRO A 460 -12.33 -10.36 -12.69
N GLN A 461 -12.36 -10.09 -14.00
CA GLN A 461 -12.66 -11.10 -15.02
C GLN A 461 -11.41 -11.75 -15.65
N THR A 462 -10.42 -10.94 -16.04
CA THR A 462 -9.24 -11.42 -16.79
C THR A 462 -8.11 -11.88 -15.88
N ARG A 463 -8.10 -11.45 -14.60
CA ARG A 463 -7.01 -11.63 -13.64
C ARG A 463 -5.67 -11.01 -14.06
N GLU A 464 -5.69 -10.07 -15.01
CA GLU A 464 -4.52 -9.20 -15.25
C GLU A 464 -4.23 -8.41 -13.96
N VAL A 465 -2.96 -8.29 -13.60
CA VAL A 465 -2.53 -7.61 -12.38
C VAL A 465 -1.88 -6.29 -12.75
N TYR A 466 -2.21 -5.24 -12.02
CA TYR A 466 -1.69 -3.89 -12.17
C TYR A 466 -0.97 -3.53 -10.89
N VAL A 467 0.20 -2.87 -11.00
CA VAL A 467 0.99 -2.42 -9.86
C VAL A 467 1.39 -0.97 -10.08
N ALA A 468 1.10 -0.12 -9.11
CA ALA A 468 1.58 1.23 -9.02
C ALA A 468 3.07 1.25 -8.68
N LEU A 469 3.83 2.04 -9.42
CA LEU A 469 5.25 2.29 -9.22
C LEU A 469 5.40 3.81 -9.09
N THR A 470 5.31 4.34 -7.88
CA THR A 470 4.88 5.73 -7.66
C THR A 470 5.92 6.76 -8.07
N ASN A 471 7.19 6.53 -7.77
CA ASN A 471 8.30 7.38 -8.19
C ASN A 471 9.64 6.76 -7.75
N ASN A 472 10.75 7.31 -8.27
CA ASN A 472 12.11 7.06 -7.81
C ASN A 472 13.06 8.11 -8.40
N ASP A 473 13.31 9.18 -7.64
CA ASP A 473 14.29 10.22 -7.98
C ASP A 473 15.74 9.69 -8.06
N GLY A 474 16.03 8.57 -7.39
CA GLY A 474 17.30 7.85 -7.43
C GLY A 474 17.52 7.02 -8.70
N ARG A 475 16.48 6.76 -9.52
CA ARG A 475 16.60 5.95 -10.74
C ARG A 475 17.58 6.58 -11.73
N GLY A 476 18.42 5.76 -12.34
CA GLY A 476 19.52 6.15 -13.22
C GLY A 476 20.80 6.58 -12.50
N ALA A 477 20.74 6.93 -11.21
CA ALA A 477 21.90 7.37 -10.42
C ALA A 477 22.28 6.37 -9.32
N LYS A 478 21.32 5.94 -8.51
CA LYS A 478 21.49 4.93 -7.43
C LYS A 478 21.16 3.52 -7.92
N GLN A 479 20.13 3.39 -8.76
CA GLN A 479 19.80 2.14 -9.46
C GLN A 479 19.83 2.37 -10.97
N PRO A 480 20.27 1.41 -11.81
CA PRO A 480 20.26 1.58 -13.26
C PRO A 480 18.83 1.68 -13.81
N THR A 481 18.65 2.31 -14.97
CA THR A 481 17.39 2.19 -15.72
C THR A 481 17.29 0.82 -16.38
N ASP A 482 16.06 0.36 -16.57
CA ASP A 482 15.74 -0.86 -17.30
C ASP A 482 14.41 -0.68 -18.05
N LYS A 483 13.83 -1.74 -18.61
CA LYS A 483 12.56 -1.60 -19.34
C LYS A 483 11.33 -1.43 -18.45
N ALA A 484 11.33 -1.98 -17.25
CA ALA A 484 10.25 -1.83 -16.27
C ALA A 484 10.37 -0.47 -15.54
N ASN A 485 11.58 0.05 -15.41
CA ASN A 485 11.91 1.34 -14.79
C ASN A 485 12.70 2.23 -15.77
N PRO A 486 12.06 2.76 -16.82
CA PRO A 486 12.76 3.31 -17.99
C PRO A 486 13.24 4.76 -17.84
N ARG A 487 12.79 5.48 -16.80
CA ARG A 487 13.07 6.92 -16.67
C ARG A 487 14.12 7.17 -15.58
N PRO A 488 15.23 7.86 -15.89
CA PRO A 488 16.10 8.37 -14.84
C PRO A 488 15.39 9.51 -14.10
N GLN A 489 15.67 9.68 -12.80
CA GLN A 489 15.02 10.68 -11.94
C GLN A 489 13.51 10.68 -12.16
N ASN A 490 12.91 9.53 -11.91
CA ASN A 490 11.51 9.28 -12.19
C ASN A 490 10.66 9.98 -11.11
N LEU A 491 10.14 11.17 -11.39
CA LEU A 491 9.33 11.91 -10.42
C LEU A 491 7.84 11.61 -10.54
N HIS A 492 7.38 10.98 -11.62
CA HIS A 492 5.95 10.83 -11.87
C HIS A 492 5.39 9.43 -11.74
N GLY A 493 6.22 8.39 -11.77
CA GLY A 493 5.75 7.02 -11.65
C GLY A 493 4.99 6.46 -12.85
N GLN A 494 4.66 5.19 -12.75
CA GLN A 494 4.07 4.41 -13.82
C GLN A 494 3.17 3.33 -13.26
N ILE A 495 2.33 2.76 -14.12
CA ILE A 495 1.54 1.57 -13.79
C ILE A 495 2.06 0.43 -14.66
N LEU A 496 2.56 -0.61 -14.01
CA LEU A 496 2.97 -1.85 -14.64
C LEU A 496 1.76 -2.79 -14.70
N ARG A 497 1.63 -3.54 -15.80
CA ARG A 497 0.64 -4.61 -15.96
C ARG A 497 1.33 -5.94 -16.23
N PHE A 498 0.91 -7.00 -15.56
CA PHE A 498 1.36 -8.35 -15.89
C PHE A 498 0.22 -9.38 -15.89
N ASN A 499 0.45 -10.43 -16.69
CA ASN A 499 -0.49 -11.51 -16.96
C ASN A 499 0.18 -12.82 -16.64
N GLU A 500 -0.32 -13.49 -15.60
CA GLU A 500 0.11 -14.85 -15.27
C GLU A 500 -0.12 -15.79 -16.45
N LYS A 501 0.81 -16.73 -16.64
CA LYS A 501 0.67 -17.76 -17.65
C LYS A 501 -0.67 -18.48 -17.47
N ASP A 502 -1.43 -18.58 -18.56
CA ASP A 502 -2.76 -19.22 -18.61
C ASP A 502 -3.80 -18.62 -17.63
N ALA A 503 -3.59 -17.37 -17.18
CA ALA A 503 -4.37 -16.70 -16.14
C ALA A 503 -4.48 -17.54 -14.84
N ASP A 504 -3.46 -18.34 -14.56
CA ASP A 504 -3.35 -19.19 -13.38
C ASP A 504 -2.69 -18.41 -12.24
N PRO A 505 -3.40 -18.13 -11.12
CA PRO A 505 -2.82 -17.40 -10.00
C PRO A 505 -1.57 -18.06 -9.42
N THR A 506 -1.35 -19.35 -9.64
CA THR A 506 -0.19 -20.10 -9.11
C THR A 506 0.97 -20.24 -10.08
N ALA A 507 0.85 -19.67 -11.29
CA ALA A 507 1.93 -19.70 -12.27
C ALA A 507 3.20 -19.03 -11.72
N THR A 508 4.37 -19.50 -12.15
CA THR A 508 5.67 -18.93 -11.78
C THR A 508 6.29 -18.11 -12.92
N SER A 509 5.52 -17.85 -13.97
CA SER A 509 5.94 -17.10 -15.15
C SER A 509 4.79 -16.25 -15.65
N PHE A 510 5.10 -15.06 -16.13
CA PHE A 510 4.13 -14.10 -16.62
C PHE A 510 4.67 -13.32 -17.82
N THR A 511 3.79 -12.62 -18.51
CA THR A 511 4.16 -11.55 -19.45
C THR A 511 3.80 -10.20 -18.85
N TRP A 512 4.57 -9.16 -19.14
CA TRP A 512 4.35 -7.83 -18.58
C TRP A 512 4.55 -6.73 -19.62
N GLU A 513 3.94 -5.58 -19.35
CA GLU A 513 4.18 -4.32 -20.04
C GLU A 513 3.95 -3.13 -19.10
N LEU A 514 4.37 -1.94 -19.54
CA LEU A 514 3.93 -0.71 -18.89
C LEU A 514 2.55 -0.33 -19.44
N PHE A 515 1.54 -0.33 -18.57
CA PHE A 515 0.19 0.11 -18.93
C PHE A 515 0.21 1.58 -19.34
N LEU A 516 0.86 2.42 -18.51
CA LEU A 516 1.17 3.81 -18.80
C LEU A 516 2.40 4.28 -18.01
N LEU A 517 3.02 5.35 -18.51
CA LEU A 517 3.91 6.23 -17.75
C LEU A 517 3.12 7.50 -17.39
N ALA A 518 3.09 7.89 -16.12
CA ALA A 518 2.45 9.14 -15.70
C ALA A 518 3.34 10.36 -16.01
N GLY A 519 2.83 11.59 -15.83
CA GLY A 519 3.53 12.81 -16.23
C GLY A 519 2.90 13.53 -17.43
N GLU A 520 3.47 14.66 -17.80
CA GLU A 520 2.97 15.50 -18.89
C GLU A 520 3.03 14.80 -20.26
N ASN A 521 2.23 15.27 -21.23
CA ASN A 521 2.27 14.70 -22.57
C ASN A 521 3.64 14.87 -23.24
N ARG A 522 4.05 13.87 -24.03
CA ARG A 522 5.28 14.00 -24.84
C ARG A 522 5.22 15.23 -25.74
N GLY A 523 6.26 16.05 -25.68
CA GLY A 523 6.34 17.31 -26.43
C GLY A 523 5.63 18.49 -25.75
N ALA A 524 5.14 18.32 -24.51
CA ALA A 524 4.65 19.42 -23.69
C ALA A 524 5.70 20.53 -23.54
N LYS A 525 5.19 21.74 -23.32
CA LYS A 525 5.99 22.94 -23.07
C LYS A 525 5.53 23.58 -21.78
N ASP A 526 6.48 24.05 -20.99
CA ASP A 526 6.20 24.81 -19.79
C ASP A 526 5.60 26.20 -20.12
N LYS A 527 5.25 26.95 -19.07
CA LYS A 527 4.68 28.30 -19.17
C LYS A 527 5.55 29.30 -19.95
N ASP A 528 6.85 29.05 -20.04
CA ASP A 528 7.83 29.90 -20.74
C ASP A 528 8.09 29.40 -22.18
N GLY A 529 7.36 28.37 -22.63
CA GLY A 529 7.44 27.78 -23.96
C GLY A 529 8.63 26.83 -24.17
N LYS A 530 9.36 26.48 -23.11
CA LYS A 530 10.47 25.53 -23.14
C LYS A 530 9.93 24.10 -23.05
N ALA A 531 10.58 23.16 -23.73
CA ALA A 531 10.18 21.76 -23.68
C ALA A 531 10.31 21.20 -22.24
N VAL A 532 9.26 20.51 -21.81
CA VAL A 532 9.27 19.74 -20.55
C VAL A 532 10.32 18.63 -20.66
N PRO A 533 11.18 18.43 -19.63
CA PRO A 533 12.18 17.35 -19.63
C PRO A 533 11.56 15.98 -19.90
N VAL A 534 12.26 15.12 -20.66
CA VAL A 534 11.73 13.81 -21.08
C VAL A 534 11.37 12.92 -19.89
N ASN A 535 12.11 13.00 -18.79
CA ASN A 535 11.81 12.24 -17.56
C ASN A 535 10.54 12.70 -16.85
N LEU A 536 10.03 13.90 -17.17
CA LEU A 536 8.76 14.44 -16.67
C LEU A 536 7.58 14.22 -17.64
N THR A 537 7.81 13.53 -18.76
CA THR A 537 6.75 13.21 -19.72
C THR A 537 6.33 11.74 -19.66
N GLY A 538 5.06 11.48 -19.98
CA GLY A 538 4.40 10.19 -19.87
C GLY A 538 3.69 9.75 -21.15
N THR A 539 2.83 8.75 -21.01
CA THR A 539 2.02 8.14 -22.07
C THR A 539 0.53 8.10 -21.72
N ILE A 540 0.09 8.89 -20.75
CA ILE A 540 -1.32 8.96 -20.37
C ILE A 540 -2.16 9.34 -21.59
N ASN A 541 -3.25 8.63 -21.82
CA ASN A 541 -4.28 8.99 -22.77
C ASN A 541 -5.47 9.60 -22.01
N GLY A 542 -5.45 10.92 -21.81
CA GLY A 542 -6.50 11.63 -21.09
C GLY A 542 -5.95 12.58 -20.02
N ASP A 543 -6.57 12.57 -18.85
CA ASP A 543 -6.25 13.48 -17.75
C ASP A 543 -4.89 13.17 -17.11
N LEU A 544 -4.02 14.17 -17.01
CA LEU A 544 -2.68 14.05 -16.43
C LEU A 544 -2.73 13.83 -14.92
N PHE A 545 -1.80 13.01 -14.42
CA PHE A 545 -1.53 12.80 -13.00
C PHE A 545 -0.06 12.43 -12.79
N SER A 546 0.34 12.38 -11.53
CA SER A 546 1.65 11.93 -11.06
C SER A 546 1.45 10.91 -9.95
N SER A 547 2.50 10.16 -9.64
CA SER A 547 2.62 9.28 -8.47
C SER A 547 1.35 8.46 -8.25
N PRO A 548 0.99 7.60 -9.23
CA PRO A 548 -0.07 6.63 -8.98
C PRO A 548 0.34 5.80 -7.79
N ASP A 549 -0.55 5.76 -6.82
CA ASP A 549 -0.42 4.96 -5.62
C ASP A 549 -1.60 3.97 -5.60
N GLY A 550 -2.68 4.31 -4.91
CA GLY A 550 -3.81 3.44 -4.72
C GLY A 550 -4.39 2.91 -6.04
N LEU A 551 -4.57 1.60 -6.15
CA LEU A 551 -5.21 0.96 -7.30
C LEU A 551 -6.35 0.04 -6.86
N ALA A 552 -7.49 0.13 -7.54
CA ALA A 552 -8.59 -0.79 -7.30
C ALA A 552 -9.42 -1.02 -8.57
N PHE A 553 -9.94 -2.24 -8.71
CA PHE A 553 -10.93 -2.53 -9.74
C PHE A 553 -12.32 -2.56 -9.13
N ASP A 554 -13.28 -1.93 -9.80
CA ASP A 554 -14.68 -2.22 -9.54
C ASP A 554 -15.18 -3.44 -10.33
N ALA A 555 -16.39 -3.89 -10.02
CA ALA A 555 -16.99 -5.07 -10.63
C ALA A 555 -17.15 -4.97 -12.16
N ALA A 556 -17.19 -3.77 -12.74
CA ALA A 556 -17.31 -3.56 -14.18
C ALA A 556 -15.96 -3.60 -14.91
N GLY A 557 -14.84 -3.72 -14.19
CA GLY A 557 -13.50 -3.74 -14.76
C GLY A 557 -12.92 -2.34 -15.02
N ARG A 558 -13.46 -1.29 -14.38
CA ARG A 558 -12.82 0.03 -14.37
C ARG A 558 -11.66 0.02 -13.38
N LEU A 559 -10.49 0.50 -13.81
CA LEU A 559 -9.34 0.68 -12.93
C LEU A 559 -9.40 2.07 -12.32
N TRP A 560 -9.62 2.14 -11.01
CA TRP A 560 -9.54 3.36 -10.23
C TRP A 560 -8.09 3.58 -9.79
N ILE A 561 -7.61 4.83 -9.96
CA ILE A 561 -6.22 5.23 -9.71
C ILE A 561 -6.26 6.40 -8.73
N GLN A 562 -5.62 6.23 -7.59
CA GLN A 562 -5.45 7.24 -6.56
C GLN A 562 -4.02 7.78 -6.62
N THR A 563 -3.79 8.99 -6.10
CA THR A 563 -2.48 9.64 -6.22
C THR A 563 -2.02 10.17 -4.87
N ASP A 564 -0.73 9.99 -4.63
CA ASP A 564 0.00 10.58 -3.52
C ASP A 564 1.28 11.26 -4.02
N TYR A 565 1.30 12.58 -3.95
CA TYR A 565 2.46 13.42 -4.25
C TYR A 565 2.34 14.77 -3.56
N ASP A 566 3.49 15.42 -3.32
CA ASP A 566 3.50 16.82 -2.87
C ASP A 566 3.02 17.74 -4.02
N ASP A 567 1.78 18.20 -3.87
CA ASP A 567 1.08 19.04 -4.84
C ASP A 567 1.62 20.48 -4.96
N ILE A 568 2.65 20.84 -4.19
CA ILE A 568 3.37 22.12 -4.23
C ILE A 568 4.64 21.99 -5.08
N GLU A 569 5.21 20.80 -5.22
CA GLU A 569 6.46 20.63 -5.96
C GLU A 569 6.34 21.08 -7.42
N ALA A 570 7.42 21.70 -7.93
CA ALA A 570 7.43 22.28 -9.27
C ALA A 570 7.09 21.28 -10.39
N PRO A 571 7.56 20.01 -10.37
CA PRO A 571 7.15 18.99 -11.34
C PRO A 571 5.65 18.66 -11.31
N MET A 572 4.96 18.86 -10.19
CA MET A 572 3.55 18.46 -10.01
C MET A 572 2.54 19.55 -10.34
N GLN A 573 3.01 20.75 -10.70
CA GLN A 573 2.17 21.91 -10.96
C GLN A 573 1.14 21.70 -12.09
N ALA A 574 1.47 20.87 -13.09
CA ALA A 574 0.53 20.53 -14.16
C ALA A 574 -0.61 19.60 -13.70
N MET A 575 -0.43 18.90 -12.58
CA MET A 575 -1.39 17.96 -12.01
C MET A 575 -2.26 18.66 -10.94
N GLY A 576 -1.69 19.55 -10.13
CA GLY A 576 -2.42 20.21 -9.03
C GLY A 576 -2.66 19.27 -7.85
N CYS A 577 -3.67 19.53 -7.00
CA CYS A 577 -4.01 18.67 -5.85
C CYS A 577 -4.21 17.20 -6.24
N ASN A 578 -3.99 16.29 -5.28
CA ASN A 578 -4.18 14.85 -5.42
C ASN A 578 -5.60 14.46 -5.84
N GLN A 579 -5.69 13.29 -6.48
CA GLN A 579 -6.77 12.97 -7.40
C GLN A 579 -7.22 11.53 -7.26
N LEU A 580 -8.49 11.29 -7.60
CA LEU A 580 -9.00 9.98 -7.96
C LEU A 580 -9.35 9.99 -9.44
N LEU A 581 -8.73 9.11 -10.21
CA LEU A 581 -8.96 8.91 -11.63
C LEU A 581 -9.58 7.53 -11.89
N CYS A 582 -10.14 7.38 -13.09
CA CYS A 582 -10.67 6.11 -13.57
C CYS A 582 -10.17 5.86 -14.98
N ALA A 583 -9.60 4.68 -15.20
CA ALA A 583 -9.08 4.22 -16.45
C ALA A 583 -9.91 3.06 -17.01
N ASP A 584 -10.00 3.01 -18.33
CA ASP A 584 -10.46 1.85 -19.07
C ASP A 584 -9.23 1.01 -19.48
N PRO A 585 -9.06 -0.20 -18.92
CA PRO A 585 -7.92 -1.07 -19.25
C PRO A 585 -7.74 -1.37 -20.74
N ALA A 586 -8.83 -1.45 -21.50
CA ALA A 586 -8.81 -1.84 -22.91
C ALA A 586 -8.44 -0.67 -23.82
N THR A 587 -8.99 0.51 -23.58
CA THR A 587 -8.73 1.72 -24.39
C THR A 587 -7.54 2.55 -23.87
N ARG A 588 -7.13 2.30 -22.62
CA ARG A 588 -6.17 3.09 -21.83
C ARG A 588 -6.58 4.55 -21.62
N GLU A 589 -7.83 4.91 -21.92
CA GLU A 589 -8.36 6.24 -21.61
C GLU A 589 -8.40 6.42 -20.09
N VAL A 590 -7.94 7.57 -19.61
CA VAL A 590 -7.95 7.95 -18.18
C VAL A 590 -8.74 9.25 -18.03
N ARG A 591 -9.72 9.27 -17.11
CA ARG A 591 -10.48 10.47 -16.75
C ARG A 591 -10.41 10.73 -15.26
N ARG A 592 -10.19 11.98 -14.89
CA ARG A 592 -10.18 12.44 -13.49
C ARG A 592 -11.59 12.48 -12.94
N PHE A 593 -11.87 11.70 -11.92
CA PHE A 593 -13.19 11.60 -11.32
C PHE A 593 -13.36 12.54 -10.12
N LEU A 594 -12.31 12.73 -9.32
CA LEU A 594 -12.34 13.57 -8.12
C LEU A 594 -10.98 14.25 -7.88
N VAL A 595 -11.01 15.41 -7.23
CA VAL A 595 -9.83 16.14 -6.72
C VAL A 595 -10.04 16.43 -5.23
N GLY A 596 -9.06 16.07 -4.41
CA GLY A 596 -9.04 16.29 -2.95
C GLY A 596 -8.51 17.69 -2.57
N PRO A 597 -8.68 18.10 -1.30
CA PRO A 597 -8.16 19.37 -0.80
C PRO A 597 -6.61 19.45 -0.86
N ARG A 598 -6.08 20.66 -0.74
CA ARG A 598 -4.63 20.93 -0.74
C ARG A 598 -3.90 20.13 0.34
N GLY A 599 -2.78 19.51 -0.06
CA GLY A 599 -1.87 18.78 0.84
C GLY A 599 -2.43 17.48 1.40
N CYS A 600 -3.58 17.01 0.91
CA CYS A 600 -4.00 15.63 1.12
C CYS A 600 -3.38 14.74 0.06
N GLU A 601 -3.36 13.44 0.31
CA GLU A 601 -3.47 12.43 -0.73
C GLU A 601 -4.92 11.94 -0.84
N VAL A 602 -5.20 11.23 -1.93
CA VAL A 602 -6.43 10.44 -2.05
C VAL A 602 -6.02 8.97 -2.01
N THR A 603 -6.58 8.21 -1.07
CA THR A 603 -6.26 6.79 -0.85
C THR A 603 -7.50 6.05 -0.33
N GLY A 604 -7.45 4.72 -0.28
CA GLY A 604 -8.52 3.83 0.18
C GLY A 604 -9.85 3.94 -0.59
N LEU A 605 -10.30 2.85 -1.23
CA LEU A 605 -11.59 2.81 -1.92
C LEU A 605 -12.41 1.60 -1.49
N ALA A 606 -13.70 1.83 -1.26
CA ALA A 606 -14.66 0.76 -1.03
C ALA A 606 -15.98 1.04 -1.76
N TRP A 607 -16.71 -0.01 -2.14
CA TRP A 607 -18.00 0.12 -2.83
C TRP A 607 -19.09 -0.68 -2.11
N SER A 608 -20.32 -0.17 -2.17
CA SER A 608 -21.47 -1.02 -1.91
C SER A 608 -21.54 -2.15 -2.96
N PRO A 609 -22.08 -3.33 -2.64
CA PRO A 609 -22.13 -4.45 -3.58
C PRO A 609 -22.82 -4.15 -4.91
N ASP A 610 -23.76 -3.20 -4.93
CA ASP A 610 -24.45 -2.75 -6.14
C ASP A 610 -23.71 -1.63 -6.91
N GLY A 611 -22.55 -1.18 -6.41
CA GLY A 611 -21.71 -0.15 -6.99
C GLY A 611 -22.31 1.25 -7.00
N LYS A 612 -23.39 1.52 -6.23
CA LYS A 612 -24.08 2.82 -6.21
C LYS A 612 -23.57 3.79 -5.16
N ALA A 613 -22.82 3.29 -4.18
CA ALA A 613 -22.05 4.09 -3.24
C ALA A 613 -20.58 3.70 -3.34
N MET A 614 -19.72 4.71 -3.31
CA MET A 614 -18.28 4.57 -3.18
C MET A 614 -17.84 5.38 -1.97
N TRP A 615 -16.96 4.82 -1.16
CA TRP A 615 -16.21 5.56 -0.17
C TRP A 615 -14.80 5.80 -0.70
N ALA A 616 -14.24 6.98 -0.42
CA ALA A 616 -12.85 7.33 -0.72
C ALA A 616 -12.26 8.13 0.44
N ASN A 617 -11.01 7.86 0.84
CA ASN A 617 -10.37 8.61 1.92
C ASN A 617 -9.62 9.84 1.40
N ILE A 618 -9.67 10.89 2.21
CA ILE A 618 -8.81 12.06 2.13
C ILE A 618 -7.87 11.96 3.33
N GLN A 619 -6.64 11.53 3.08
CA GLN A 619 -5.59 11.39 4.10
C GLN A 619 -4.92 12.75 4.35
N HIS A 620 -4.52 12.98 5.61
CA HIS A 620 -3.66 14.09 6.05
C HIS A 620 -3.89 15.49 5.44
N PRO A 621 -5.14 15.99 5.25
CA PRO A 621 -5.37 17.25 4.55
C PRO A 621 -4.61 18.43 5.21
N GLY A 622 -3.91 19.23 4.40
CA GLY A 622 -2.98 20.25 4.92
C GLY A 622 -3.62 21.53 5.44
N LEU A 623 -4.93 21.71 5.25
CA LEU A 623 -5.67 22.93 5.61
C LEU A 623 -6.65 22.68 6.77
N SER A 624 -7.95 22.88 6.57
CA SER A 624 -8.98 22.75 7.62
C SER A 624 -10.11 21.79 7.23
N PHE A 625 -9.91 21.00 6.18
CA PHE A 625 -10.83 19.94 5.77
C PHE A 625 -11.12 18.98 6.94
N PRO A 626 -12.38 18.55 7.15
CA PRO A 626 -13.57 18.79 6.31
C PRO A 626 -14.38 20.03 6.69
N ALA A 627 -13.96 20.81 7.67
CA ALA A 627 -14.67 22.03 8.08
C ALA A 627 -14.47 23.17 7.08
N SER A 628 -13.29 23.24 6.46
CA SER A 628 -12.98 24.16 5.35
C SER A 628 -13.19 25.65 5.69
N ASP A 629 -12.83 26.04 6.91
CA ASP A 629 -13.02 27.38 7.47
C ASP A 629 -11.70 28.15 7.72
N GLY A 630 -10.56 27.54 7.40
CA GLY A 630 -9.20 28.05 7.61
C GLY A 630 -8.77 28.12 9.07
N LYS A 631 -9.53 27.52 10.00
CA LYS A 631 -9.32 27.65 11.46
C LYS A 631 -9.37 26.32 12.19
N THR A 632 -10.33 25.48 11.85
CA THR A 632 -10.55 24.18 12.47
C THR A 632 -9.41 23.25 12.13
N ARG A 633 -9.02 22.41 13.09
CA ARG A 633 -7.98 21.41 12.93
C ARG A 633 -8.35 20.46 11.78
N PRO A 634 -7.42 20.19 10.84
CA PRO A 634 -7.69 19.23 9.77
C PRO A 634 -7.94 17.85 10.34
N ARG A 635 -8.80 17.08 9.67
CA ARG A 635 -9.11 15.69 10.02
C ARG A 635 -9.14 14.85 8.76
N SER A 636 -8.33 13.79 8.74
CA SER A 636 -8.46 12.72 7.75
C SER A 636 -9.89 12.23 7.71
N THR A 637 -10.45 12.09 6.51
CA THR A 637 -11.89 11.97 6.33
C THR A 637 -12.24 11.05 5.17
N THR A 638 -13.04 10.04 5.47
CA THR A 638 -13.74 9.22 4.49
C THR A 638 -14.91 10.00 3.90
N MET A 639 -14.92 10.12 2.58
CA MET A 639 -15.99 10.71 1.78
C MET A 639 -16.94 9.61 1.32
N LEU A 640 -18.24 9.90 1.33
CA LEU A 640 -19.27 9.10 0.66
C LEU A 640 -19.63 9.75 -0.68
N ILE A 641 -19.43 9.01 -1.77
CA ILE A 641 -19.75 9.41 -3.13
C ILE A 641 -20.97 8.62 -3.63
N THR A 642 -21.95 9.34 -4.16
CA THR A 642 -23.16 8.77 -4.77
C THR A 642 -23.49 9.52 -6.07
N LYS A 643 -24.02 8.82 -7.07
CA LYS A 643 -24.56 9.45 -8.27
C LYS A 643 -25.94 10.06 -7.98
N LEU A 644 -26.22 11.25 -8.50
CA LEU A 644 -27.46 12.00 -8.21
C LEU A 644 -28.73 11.31 -8.73
N ASP A 645 -28.60 10.51 -9.78
CA ASP A 645 -29.69 9.70 -10.35
C ASP A 645 -29.82 8.29 -9.72
N GLY A 646 -28.95 7.96 -8.75
CA GLY A 646 -28.91 6.63 -8.10
C GLY A 646 -28.29 5.52 -8.97
N GLY A 647 -27.61 5.87 -10.06
CA GLY A 647 -26.87 4.93 -10.91
C GLY A 647 -25.55 4.45 -10.28
N VAL A 648 -24.88 3.55 -10.99
CA VAL A 648 -23.59 2.97 -10.59
C VAL A 648 -22.49 4.01 -10.74
N ILE A 649 -21.52 4.01 -9.82
CA ILE A 649 -20.38 4.93 -9.87
C ILE A 649 -19.53 4.65 -11.13
N GLY A 650 -19.16 5.72 -11.84
CA GLY A 650 -18.41 5.66 -13.11
C GLY A 650 -19.27 5.39 -14.35
N SER A 651 -20.55 5.02 -14.18
CA SER A 651 -21.49 4.71 -15.28
C SER A 651 -22.28 5.89 -15.82
#